data_AF-A0A8T0NXT3-F1
#
_entry.id   AF-A0A8T0NXT3-F1
#
_cell.length_a   1.000
_cell.length_b   1.000
_cell.length_c   1.000
_cell.angle_alpha   90.00
_cell.angle_beta   90.00
_cell.angle_gamma   90.00
#
_symmetry.space_group_name_H-M   'P 1'
#
loop_
_entity.id
_entity.type
_entity.pdbx_description
1 polymer ?
#
loop_
_entity_poly.entity_id
_entity_poly.type
_entity_poly.pdbx_seq_one_letter_code
_entity_poly.pdbx_strand_id
1 'polypeptide(L)'
;MLVAALMDIITSNCDNADYSSFQPLLPADADTRDIAAVIEVIEQGGMHFDDHEDNSSSDGDRGLKGIGIKVLGGTTILGFSRGNNSLELDNSDVDMLEVSHNSRRLVVQQTAVESTQVEKLSSSAVPGLWDDLQREHVAVPFATWVLANWAIASDLNRTRIQDLDRDGHAVATALKAAERTVKWHGALVARALLEDQNLALAPSVPDWCCSLLSTASQATENNDMPLGQLSLSTFLLSMTRCNDSKFVIRKRGLHPLRSIAKKIENQNGQSSMKESIASALSLLYAGEVPLSLEESQRWSGILLRWIFDKSVSDKTQRTAVKILSCILEDYGPASVPISQGWLALILSEILGDNKAQNSKGTAQPEPERVKNPVDYHNASTATQVLNQLGSAVVKLASAQSGYEPGSDEKDKVPLADFLSLEPFATALKNLNKKNPPKFDAADSASATLKGIKALAELCSEDGACQKRIAGLGTLSLLRHILLADDYEKLAAIEAYDASRIREVQDKNVSASNVSSTDATTDPSSVRVAPAAHIRRHASRLLTILSLLPNSKKEIISDDVWCKWLEDCASGRIPCNDIKLKSYCRLTLLNILCSESLNTRRGLDEYPDSESEYKRNCPQFGDALFLLNPELPLEVHLDNSGFRISTVRRDNCKDDEGIEDSSETGSSVDGTEASSKEAPLMDVVFVHGLRGGPFNSWRIADDKSSTTKAGLVESIDEDAGKEGTCWPREWLAADFPQARFFTVKYKTNLTQWTGASLPLQEVSSMLLRKMVAAGIGNRPVIFVTHSMGGLVVKQLLYQAKLNNYDNFLNNTVGLVFYSCPHFGSKLADMPWRMGLVFRPAPSIGELRSGSPRLVELNDFVRQRHNKGLLDVLSFSETQVTPIVEGYGGWALRMEIVPIESAYPGFGELVVLPSTDHINSCKPVNKNDPSYAETLSFLEKNFKLRLKGAES
;
A
#
# COMPACT_ATOMS: atom_id res chain seq x y z
N MET A 1 -16.50 -59.46 -3.30
CA MET A 1 -17.35 -58.79 -4.32
C MET A 1 -18.26 -57.73 -3.69
N LEU A 2 -19.17 -58.08 -2.77
CA LEU A 2 -20.03 -57.08 -2.10
C LEU A 2 -19.24 -55.96 -1.39
N VAL A 3 -18.20 -56.31 -0.63
CA VAL A 3 -17.30 -55.34 0.01
C VAL A 3 -16.65 -54.39 -0.98
N ALA A 4 -16.21 -54.89 -2.13
CA ALA A 4 -15.60 -54.07 -3.18
C ALA A 4 -16.62 -53.10 -3.79
N ALA A 5 -17.84 -53.59 -4.08
CA ALA A 5 -18.92 -52.74 -4.61
C ALA A 5 -19.39 -51.67 -3.61
N LEU A 6 -19.43 -51.99 -2.30
CA LEU A 6 -19.72 -50.99 -1.27
C LEU A 6 -18.60 -49.96 -1.15
N MET A 7 -17.34 -50.38 -1.21
CA MET A 7 -16.21 -49.45 -1.17
C MET A 7 -16.16 -48.57 -2.42
N ASP A 8 -16.50 -49.09 -3.59
CA ASP A 8 -16.63 -48.26 -4.80
C ASP A 8 -17.66 -47.14 -4.60
N ILE A 9 -18.80 -47.43 -3.95
CA ILE A 9 -19.83 -46.43 -3.62
C ILE A 9 -19.35 -45.44 -2.54
N ILE A 10 -18.68 -45.95 -1.50
CA ILE A 10 -18.19 -45.12 -0.39
C ILE A 10 -17.14 -44.14 -0.90
N THR A 11 -16.29 -44.57 -1.83
CA THR A 11 -15.11 -43.84 -2.26
C THR A 11 -15.30 -43.05 -3.56
N SER A 12 -16.38 -43.29 -4.32
CA SER A 12 -16.67 -42.63 -5.60
C SER A 12 -16.64 -41.10 -5.53
N ASN A 13 -16.90 -40.56 -4.33
CA ASN A 13 -17.07 -39.15 -4.05
C ASN A 13 -15.84 -38.54 -3.36
N CYS A 14 -14.84 -39.34 -2.98
CA CYS A 14 -13.68 -38.89 -2.21
C CYS A 14 -12.62 -38.14 -3.05
N ASP A 15 -12.88 -37.92 -4.33
CA ASP A 15 -12.00 -37.17 -5.24
C ASP A 15 -12.60 -35.82 -5.65
N ASN A 16 -13.86 -35.55 -5.30
CA ASN A 16 -14.55 -34.31 -5.64
C ASN A 16 -14.52 -33.32 -4.47
N ALA A 17 -13.78 -32.22 -4.62
CA ALA A 17 -13.65 -31.22 -3.56
C ALA A 17 -14.86 -30.26 -3.45
N ASP A 18 -15.80 -30.31 -4.40
CA ASP A 18 -16.95 -29.40 -4.42
C ASP A 18 -18.12 -29.95 -3.59
N TYR A 19 -18.26 -29.40 -2.38
CA TYR A 19 -19.33 -29.77 -1.46
C TYR A 19 -20.74 -29.57 -2.05
N SER A 20 -20.93 -28.57 -2.90
CA SER A 20 -22.23 -28.24 -3.50
C SER A 20 -22.73 -29.31 -4.50
N SER A 21 -21.83 -30.18 -4.94
CA SER A 21 -22.13 -31.27 -5.86
C SER A 21 -22.58 -32.56 -5.17
N PHE A 22 -22.56 -32.63 -3.83
CA PHE A 22 -22.98 -33.84 -3.12
C PHE A 22 -24.49 -33.94 -3.02
N GLN A 23 -25.04 -34.95 -3.69
CA GLN A 23 -26.40 -35.41 -3.47
C GLN A 23 -26.39 -36.59 -2.48
N PRO A 24 -27.26 -36.58 -1.46
CA PRO A 24 -27.34 -37.69 -0.53
C PRO A 24 -27.82 -38.95 -1.26
N LEU A 25 -27.08 -40.04 -1.11
CA LEU A 25 -27.42 -41.36 -1.66
C LEU A 25 -28.38 -42.14 -0.76
N LEU A 26 -28.55 -41.69 0.49
CA LEU A 26 -29.46 -42.26 1.47
C LEU A 26 -30.69 -41.37 1.66
N PRO A 27 -31.85 -41.96 1.98
CA PRO A 27 -33.07 -41.20 2.18
C PRO A 27 -33.02 -40.37 3.47
N ALA A 28 -33.81 -39.31 3.50
CA ALA A 28 -33.83 -38.33 4.58
C ALA A 28 -34.50 -38.84 5.88
N ASP A 29 -35.29 -39.91 5.81
CA ASP A 29 -36.12 -40.47 6.88
C ASP A 29 -35.46 -41.64 7.65
N ALA A 30 -34.16 -41.52 7.96
CA ALA A 30 -33.44 -42.52 8.73
C ALA A 30 -34.05 -42.74 10.14
N ASP A 31 -34.14 -43.98 10.61
CA ASP A 31 -34.57 -44.27 11.99
C ASP A 31 -33.47 -43.81 12.96
N THR A 32 -33.85 -43.18 14.08
CA THR A 32 -32.91 -42.78 15.14
C THR A 32 -32.08 -43.97 15.64
N ARG A 33 -32.62 -45.20 15.59
CA ARG A 33 -31.88 -46.42 15.92
C ARG A 33 -30.73 -46.72 14.95
N ASP A 34 -30.91 -46.44 13.67
CA ASP A 34 -29.87 -46.66 12.65
C ASP A 34 -28.75 -45.62 12.82
N ILE A 35 -29.12 -44.37 13.10
CA ILE A 35 -28.17 -43.30 13.46
C ILE A 35 -27.42 -43.66 14.75
N ALA A 36 -28.13 -44.14 15.77
CA ALA A 36 -27.53 -44.57 17.03
C ALA A 36 -26.57 -45.74 16.83
N ALA A 37 -26.91 -46.74 16.02
CA ALA A 37 -26.05 -47.90 15.73
C ALA A 37 -24.75 -47.52 14.99
N VAL A 38 -24.76 -46.42 14.23
CA VAL A 38 -23.60 -45.84 13.54
C VAL A 38 -22.74 -44.96 14.46
N ILE A 39 -23.35 -44.34 15.47
CA ILE A 39 -22.67 -43.52 16.48
C ILE A 39 -22.18 -44.36 17.68
N GLU A 40 -22.73 -45.57 17.88
CA GLU A 40 -22.48 -46.45 19.03
C GLU A 40 -20.98 -46.71 19.24
N VAL A 41 -20.47 -46.17 20.35
CA VAL A 41 -19.12 -46.35 20.86
C VAL A 41 -19.02 -47.78 21.41
N ILE A 42 -18.06 -48.58 20.95
CA ILE A 42 -17.74 -49.83 21.63
C ILE A 42 -16.96 -49.48 22.89
N GLU A 43 -17.68 -49.40 24.01
CA GLU A 43 -17.07 -49.51 25.33
C GLU A 43 -16.55 -50.94 25.51
N GLN A 44 -15.27 -51.03 25.86
CA GLN A 44 -14.54 -52.21 26.36
C GLN A 44 -14.08 -53.27 25.35
N GLY A 45 -12.76 -53.48 25.36
CA GLY A 45 -12.21 -54.81 25.20
C GLY A 45 -12.81 -55.72 26.29
N GLY A 46 -13.55 -56.72 25.83
CA GLY A 46 -14.18 -57.74 26.66
C GLY A 46 -15.06 -58.59 25.76
N MET A 47 -14.56 -59.73 25.31
CA MET A 47 -15.43 -60.80 24.86
C MET A 47 -16.32 -61.18 26.05
N HIS A 48 -17.57 -60.71 26.10
CA HIS A 48 -18.59 -61.44 26.84
C HIS A 48 -19.03 -62.60 25.96
N PHE A 49 -18.36 -63.74 26.17
CA PHE A 49 -19.06 -65.01 26.04
C PHE A 49 -20.00 -65.09 27.24
N ASP A 50 -21.27 -65.39 26.99
CA ASP A 50 -22.14 -65.94 28.02
C ASP A 50 -21.41 -67.13 28.68
N ASP A 51 -21.62 -67.25 29.99
CA ASP A 51 -21.19 -68.33 30.90
C ASP A 51 -19.82 -68.15 31.58
N HIS A 52 -19.81 -67.38 32.68
CA HIS A 52 -19.74 -67.93 34.05
C HIS A 52 -19.52 -66.79 35.07
N GLU A 53 -20.29 -66.84 36.17
CA GLU A 53 -20.05 -66.02 37.36
C GLU A 53 -18.65 -66.30 37.91
N ASP A 54 -17.79 -65.29 37.96
CA ASP A 54 -16.77 -65.21 39.00
C ASP A 54 -16.37 -63.75 39.28
N ASN A 55 -16.53 -63.38 40.55
CA ASN A 55 -16.15 -62.09 41.12
C ASN A 55 -14.63 -62.00 41.28
N SER A 56 -13.97 -61.03 40.63
CA SER A 56 -13.02 -60.09 41.27
C SER A 56 -12.09 -59.41 40.25
N SER A 57 -12.21 -58.09 40.10
CA SER A 57 -11.17 -57.12 40.44
C SER A 57 -11.53 -55.77 39.80
N SER A 58 -11.76 -54.80 40.67
CA SER A 58 -11.97 -53.40 40.32
C SER A 58 -10.59 -52.78 40.08
N ASP A 59 -10.19 -52.65 38.82
CA ASP A 59 -9.24 -51.60 38.44
C ASP A 59 -9.78 -50.87 37.21
N GLY A 60 -10.20 -49.63 37.44
CA GLY A 60 -10.89 -48.79 36.48
C GLY A 60 -9.90 -48.20 35.49
N ASP A 61 -9.64 -48.93 34.40
CA ASP A 61 -8.86 -48.42 33.30
C ASP A 61 -9.69 -47.42 32.48
N ARG A 62 -9.17 -46.19 32.30
CA ARG A 62 -9.88 -45.08 31.63
C ARG A 62 -9.88 -45.29 30.12
N GLY A 63 -10.94 -45.88 29.58
CA GLY A 63 -11.12 -46.12 28.14
C GLY A 63 -11.24 -44.84 27.28
N LEU A 64 -10.72 -44.92 26.04
CA LEU A 64 -10.85 -43.91 24.98
C LEU A 64 -12.10 -44.17 24.09
N LYS A 65 -12.80 -43.10 23.66
CA LYS A 65 -14.10 -43.12 22.92
C LYS A 65 -13.92 -43.02 21.37
N GLY A 66 -14.79 -43.66 20.56
CA GLY A 66 -14.74 -43.61 19.08
C GLY A 66 -15.98 -44.10 18.30
N ILE A 67 -16.00 -44.00 16.96
CA ILE A 67 -17.10 -44.40 16.05
C ILE A 67 -17.00 -45.88 15.65
N GLY A 68 -18.11 -46.61 15.71
CA GLY A 68 -18.24 -47.98 15.19
C GLY A 68 -19.67 -48.31 14.76
N ILE A 69 -19.84 -49.39 13.98
CA ILE A 69 -21.17 -49.97 13.68
C ILE A 69 -21.34 -51.25 14.48
N LYS A 70 -22.46 -51.36 15.19
CA LYS A 70 -22.96 -52.64 15.68
C LYS A 70 -23.89 -53.28 14.64
N VAL A 71 -23.43 -54.34 13.98
CA VAL A 71 -24.28 -55.12 13.07
C VAL A 71 -25.24 -55.95 13.92
N LEU A 72 -26.54 -55.65 13.86
CA LEU A 72 -27.57 -56.42 14.56
C LEU A 72 -27.55 -57.89 14.08
N GLY A 73 -27.07 -58.79 14.94
CA GLY A 73 -26.96 -60.23 14.68
C GLY A 73 -25.58 -60.76 14.27
N GLY A 74 -24.51 -59.96 14.36
CA GLY A 74 -23.12 -60.37 14.06
C GLY A 74 -22.07 -59.90 15.08
N THR A 75 -20.81 -60.33 14.91
CA THR A 75 -19.68 -59.96 15.78
C THR A 75 -19.42 -58.45 15.75
N THR A 76 -19.26 -57.83 16.93
CA THR A 76 -18.97 -56.40 17.10
C THR A 76 -17.55 -56.06 16.61
N ILE A 77 -17.38 -54.99 15.81
CA ILE A 77 -16.09 -54.65 15.14
C ILE A 77 -15.49 -53.38 15.75
N LEU A 78 -14.37 -53.53 16.48
CA LEU A 78 -13.61 -52.47 17.14
C LEU A 78 -12.64 -51.76 16.17
N GLY A 79 -12.75 -50.43 16.08
CA GLY A 79 -11.74 -49.57 15.44
C GLY A 79 -10.88 -48.87 16.49
N PHE A 80 -9.58 -49.19 16.58
CA PHE A 80 -8.68 -48.54 17.53
C PHE A 80 -8.13 -47.21 16.97
N SER A 81 -8.24 -46.14 17.76
CA SER A 81 -7.34 -44.98 17.64
C SER A 81 -5.97 -45.39 18.21
N ARG A 82 -4.94 -45.54 17.37
CA ARG A 82 -3.56 -45.62 17.86
C ARG A 82 -3.02 -44.21 18.09
N GLY A 83 -2.91 -43.82 19.36
CA GLY A 83 -2.10 -42.67 19.76
C GLY A 83 -0.62 -42.97 19.56
N ASN A 84 0.14 -42.01 19.02
CA ASN A 84 1.60 -42.05 19.02
C ASN A 84 2.09 -41.97 20.48
N ASN A 85 2.34 -43.12 21.11
CA ASN A 85 3.09 -43.16 22.37
C ASN A 85 4.59 -43.08 22.06
N SER A 86 5.14 -41.88 22.15
CA SER A 86 6.55 -41.68 22.49
C SER A 86 6.74 -42.17 23.93
N LEU A 87 7.40 -43.31 24.11
CA LEU A 87 7.80 -43.79 25.44
C LEU A 87 8.90 -42.87 25.99
N GLU A 88 8.59 -42.16 27.07
CA GLU A 88 9.60 -41.71 28.01
C GLU A 88 10.24 -42.96 28.64
N LEU A 89 11.56 -43.12 28.46
CA LEU A 89 12.35 -44.08 29.22
C LEU A 89 12.48 -43.54 30.64
N ASP A 90 12.02 -44.31 31.62
CA ASP A 90 12.58 -44.26 32.96
C ASP A 90 13.07 -45.64 33.38
N ASN A 91 14.27 -45.66 33.94
CA ASN A 91 15.08 -46.84 34.24
C ASN A 91 14.63 -47.51 35.55
N SER A 92 14.52 -48.84 35.55
CA SER A 92 14.95 -49.68 36.69
C SER A 92 14.95 -51.17 36.30
N ASP A 93 15.97 -51.88 36.79
CA ASP A 93 16.47 -53.18 36.36
C ASP A 93 15.74 -54.43 36.93
N VAL A 94 16.08 -55.59 36.33
CA VAL A 94 16.02 -57.00 36.83
C VAL A 94 14.61 -57.65 36.76
N ASP A 95 14.34 -58.81 36.14
CA ASP A 95 15.09 -60.07 36.02
C ASP A 95 14.62 -60.93 34.81
N MET A 96 15.46 -61.88 34.42
CA MET A 96 15.26 -62.87 33.34
C MET A 96 14.13 -63.89 33.62
N LEU A 97 13.40 -64.32 32.57
CA LEU A 97 13.20 -65.74 32.18
C LEU A 97 12.29 -65.88 30.91
N GLU A 98 12.80 -66.61 29.91
CA GLU A 98 12.16 -66.95 28.63
C GLU A 98 11.02 -67.98 28.76
N VAL A 99 9.97 -67.92 27.90
CA VAL A 99 9.36 -69.11 27.24
C VAL A 99 8.67 -68.76 25.89
N SER A 100 9.24 -69.32 24.81
CA SER A 100 8.66 -69.95 23.59
C SER A 100 7.58 -69.25 22.73
N HIS A 101 8.03 -68.85 21.54
CA HIS A 101 7.24 -68.72 20.31
C HIS A 101 6.78 -70.09 19.78
N ASN A 102 5.51 -70.20 19.41
CA ASN A 102 5.06 -71.17 18.41
C ASN A 102 3.87 -70.62 17.60
N SER A 103 4.10 -70.35 16.33
CA SER A 103 3.04 -70.31 15.31
C SER A 103 3.59 -70.93 14.04
N ARG A 104 3.12 -72.16 13.76
CA ARG A 104 3.47 -72.97 12.59
C ARG A 104 2.91 -72.31 11.32
N ARG A 105 3.81 -71.89 10.44
CA ARG A 105 3.56 -71.74 9.00
C ARG A 105 3.36 -73.12 8.37
N LEU A 106 2.34 -73.28 7.53
CA LEU A 106 2.29 -74.33 6.52
C LEU A 106 2.58 -73.70 5.16
N VAL A 107 3.63 -74.21 4.53
CA VAL A 107 4.14 -73.85 3.20
C VAL A 107 3.42 -74.69 2.15
N VAL A 108 3.00 -74.08 1.04
CA VAL A 108 3.01 -74.75 -0.27
C VAL A 108 3.74 -73.86 -1.25
N GLN A 109 4.65 -74.50 -1.96
CA GLN A 109 5.80 -74.00 -2.67
C GLN A 109 5.55 -74.15 -4.17
N GLN A 110 5.88 -73.16 -4.99
CA GLN A 110 6.31 -73.43 -6.36
C GLN A 110 7.22 -72.33 -6.93
N THR A 111 8.50 -72.73 -6.97
CA THR A 111 9.55 -72.45 -7.96
C THR A 111 10.13 -71.04 -8.14
N ALA A 112 11.40 -70.98 -7.76
CA ALA A 112 12.37 -69.89 -7.87
C ALA A 112 12.94 -69.73 -9.29
N VAL A 113 13.31 -68.49 -9.63
CA VAL A 113 14.63 -68.15 -10.21
C VAL A 113 15.06 -66.80 -9.61
N GLU A 114 16.34 -66.74 -9.25
CA GLU A 114 17.03 -65.75 -8.43
C GLU A 114 17.13 -64.34 -9.05
N SER A 115 16.99 -63.30 -8.21
CA SER A 115 18.01 -62.24 -8.13
C SER A 115 17.81 -61.40 -6.86
N THR A 116 18.78 -61.54 -5.97
CA THR A 116 19.07 -60.66 -4.84
C THR A 116 19.32 -59.23 -5.31
N GLN A 117 18.42 -58.29 -4.96
CA GLN A 117 18.68 -56.84 -4.71
C GLN A 117 17.37 -56.04 -4.55
N VAL A 118 16.57 -56.27 -3.50
CA VAL A 118 15.54 -55.28 -3.06
C VAL A 118 15.31 -55.40 -1.54
N GLU A 119 16.22 -54.85 -0.74
CA GLU A 119 15.97 -54.59 0.69
C GLU A 119 16.46 -53.17 1.02
N LYS A 120 15.86 -52.17 0.34
CA LYS A 120 15.91 -50.75 0.75
C LYS A 120 14.97 -49.84 -0.07
N LEU A 121 13.74 -50.26 -0.36
CA LEU A 121 12.76 -49.44 -1.09
C LEU A 121 11.34 -49.80 -0.65
N SER A 122 10.88 -49.26 0.48
CA SER A 122 9.45 -49.22 0.83
C SER A 122 9.18 -48.23 1.97
N SER A 123 9.26 -46.92 1.68
CA SER A 123 8.63 -45.90 2.54
C SER A 123 8.28 -44.62 1.77
N SER A 124 7.54 -44.71 0.66
CA SER A 124 6.83 -43.57 0.07
C SER A 124 5.79 -44.00 -0.98
N ALA A 125 4.93 -44.97 -0.65
CA ALA A 125 3.74 -45.23 -1.46
C ALA A 125 2.58 -44.43 -0.87
N VAL A 126 1.96 -43.57 -1.69
CA VAL A 126 0.65 -42.97 -1.40
C VAL A 126 -0.29 -44.13 -1.06
N PRO A 127 -0.98 -44.12 0.10
CA PRO A 127 -2.00 -45.13 0.35
C PRO A 127 -3.06 -45.00 -0.73
N GLY A 128 -3.19 -45.99 -1.60
CA GLY A 128 -4.24 -46.02 -2.60
C GLY A 128 -5.62 -46.08 -1.91
N LEU A 129 -6.67 -45.75 -2.66
CA LEU A 129 -8.07 -45.94 -2.24
C LEU A 129 -8.35 -47.35 -1.70
N TRP A 130 -7.55 -48.33 -2.14
CA TRP A 130 -7.60 -49.73 -1.78
C TRP A 130 -6.66 -50.12 -0.62
N ASP A 131 -5.81 -49.23 -0.11
CA ASP A 131 -4.98 -49.52 1.07
C ASP A 131 -5.80 -49.46 2.37
N ASP A 132 -6.96 -48.79 2.36
CA ASP A 132 -7.98 -48.90 3.41
C ASP A 132 -8.56 -50.35 3.51
N LEU A 133 -8.35 -51.22 2.51
CA LEU A 133 -8.78 -52.63 2.52
C LEU A 133 -7.77 -53.62 3.12
N GLN A 134 -6.53 -53.22 3.38
CA GLN A 134 -5.55 -54.13 4.00
C GLN A 134 -5.84 -54.39 5.49
N ARG A 135 -6.83 -53.71 6.07
CA ARG A 135 -7.30 -53.88 7.45
C ARG A 135 -8.69 -54.52 7.43
N GLU A 136 -8.97 -55.48 8.31
CA GLU A 136 -10.18 -56.33 8.33
C GLU A 136 -11.52 -55.59 8.61
N HIS A 137 -11.63 -54.27 8.41
CA HIS A 137 -12.65 -53.43 9.05
C HIS A 137 -13.31 -52.40 8.11
N VAL A 138 -14.15 -52.88 7.18
CA VAL A 138 -14.97 -52.05 6.26
C VAL A 138 -16.11 -51.30 6.98
N ALA A 139 -16.44 -51.71 8.20
CA ALA A 139 -17.54 -51.15 8.98
C ALA A 139 -17.36 -49.67 9.33
N VAL A 140 -16.15 -49.22 9.65
CA VAL A 140 -15.89 -47.83 10.10
C VAL A 140 -15.97 -46.81 8.94
N PRO A 141 -15.34 -47.05 7.76
CA PRO A 141 -15.59 -46.23 6.57
C PRO A 141 -17.06 -46.20 6.15
N PHE A 142 -17.77 -47.33 6.23
CA PHE A 142 -19.20 -47.39 5.92
C PHE A 142 -20.03 -46.56 6.93
N ALA A 143 -19.73 -46.65 8.23
CA ALA A 143 -20.43 -45.89 9.28
C ALA A 143 -20.37 -44.40 9.03
N THR A 144 -19.15 -43.93 8.81
CA THR A 144 -18.87 -42.51 8.61
C THR A 144 -19.47 -42.00 7.30
N TRP A 145 -19.43 -42.80 6.22
CA TRP A 145 -20.12 -42.49 4.97
C TRP A 145 -21.64 -42.39 5.12
N VAL A 146 -22.26 -43.34 5.83
CA VAL A 146 -23.69 -43.32 6.14
C VAL A 146 -24.05 -42.07 6.94
N LEU A 147 -23.30 -41.77 7.99
CA LEU A 147 -23.49 -40.61 8.84
C LEU A 147 -23.39 -39.30 8.05
N ALA A 148 -22.41 -39.20 7.13
CA ALA A 148 -22.26 -38.04 6.25
C ALA A 148 -23.47 -37.86 5.32
N ASN A 149 -23.96 -38.94 4.71
CA ASN A 149 -25.13 -38.90 3.83
C ASN A 149 -26.39 -38.47 4.59
N TRP A 150 -26.63 -39.01 5.79
CA TRP A 150 -27.77 -38.60 6.61
C TRP A 150 -27.69 -37.16 7.08
N ALA A 151 -26.49 -36.71 7.51
CA ALA A 151 -26.25 -35.33 7.91
C ALA A 151 -26.48 -34.35 6.76
N ILE A 152 -26.14 -34.71 5.52
CA ILE A 152 -26.40 -33.89 4.32
C ILE A 152 -27.89 -33.93 3.94
N ALA A 153 -28.57 -35.05 4.10
CA ALA A 153 -29.93 -35.27 3.61
C ALA A 153 -31.03 -34.47 4.33
N SER A 154 -30.90 -34.14 5.62
CA SER A 154 -31.97 -33.49 6.38
C SER A 154 -31.50 -32.73 7.62
N ASP A 155 -32.12 -31.57 7.90
CA ASP A 155 -31.98 -30.82 9.16
C ASP A 155 -32.37 -31.67 10.39
N LEU A 156 -33.41 -32.50 10.24
CA LEU A 156 -33.88 -33.38 11.33
C LEU A 156 -32.82 -34.43 11.69
N ASN A 157 -32.13 -34.97 10.68
CA ASN A 157 -31.04 -35.92 10.92
C ASN A 157 -29.85 -35.24 11.59
N ARG A 158 -29.51 -34.01 11.20
CA ARG A 158 -28.46 -33.24 11.89
C ARG A 158 -28.79 -33.02 13.37
N THR A 159 -30.04 -32.69 13.68
CA THR A 159 -30.53 -32.56 15.07
C THR A 159 -30.39 -33.88 15.83
N ARG A 160 -30.81 -35.00 15.24
CA ARG A 160 -30.67 -36.34 15.84
C ARG A 160 -29.23 -36.76 16.06
N ILE A 161 -28.34 -36.47 15.10
CA ILE A 161 -26.90 -36.73 15.22
C ILE A 161 -26.33 -35.90 16.37
N GLN A 162 -26.71 -34.63 16.48
CA GLN A 162 -26.31 -33.80 17.61
C GLN A 162 -26.84 -34.31 18.95
N ASP A 163 -28.09 -34.77 19.03
CA ASP A 163 -28.65 -35.30 20.28
C ASP A 163 -27.91 -36.57 20.74
N LEU A 164 -27.49 -37.40 19.79
CA LEU A 164 -26.75 -38.65 20.05
C LEU A 164 -25.25 -38.42 20.32
N ASP A 165 -24.61 -37.46 19.63
CA ASP A 165 -23.21 -37.06 19.85
C ASP A 165 -23.14 -35.64 20.43
N ARG A 166 -23.83 -35.42 21.55
CA ARG A 166 -23.98 -34.10 22.18
C ARG A 166 -22.65 -33.42 22.50
N ASP A 167 -21.66 -34.21 22.93
CA ASP A 167 -20.32 -33.72 23.23
C ASP A 167 -19.44 -33.59 21.98
N GLY A 168 -19.83 -34.21 20.87
CA GLY A 168 -19.09 -34.19 19.61
C GLY A 168 -17.88 -35.13 19.56
N HIS A 169 -17.82 -36.13 20.45
CA HIS A 169 -16.68 -37.03 20.56
C HIS A 169 -16.62 -38.04 19.43
N ALA A 170 -17.77 -38.51 18.96
CA ALA A 170 -17.80 -39.45 17.84
C ALA A 170 -17.19 -38.78 16.60
N VAL A 171 -17.69 -37.60 16.23
CA VAL A 171 -17.14 -36.83 15.09
C VAL A 171 -15.66 -36.50 15.29
N ALA A 172 -15.23 -36.14 16.51
CA ALA A 172 -13.83 -35.88 16.81
C ALA A 172 -12.93 -37.11 16.53
N THR A 173 -13.41 -38.31 16.85
CA THR A 173 -12.66 -39.55 16.60
C THR A 173 -12.59 -39.90 15.12
N ALA A 174 -13.66 -39.69 14.32
CA ALA A 174 -13.57 -39.83 12.86
C ALA A 174 -12.52 -38.90 12.26
N LEU A 175 -12.45 -37.65 12.72
CA LEU A 175 -11.47 -36.67 12.25
C LEU A 175 -10.01 -37.03 12.60
N LYS A 176 -9.80 -37.86 13.64
CA LYS A 176 -8.49 -38.34 14.09
C LYS A 176 -8.12 -39.71 13.52
N ALA A 177 -9.01 -40.34 12.74
CA ALA A 177 -8.79 -41.68 12.20
C ALA A 177 -7.55 -41.75 11.28
N ALA A 178 -6.98 -42.94 11.12
CA ALA A 178 -5.82 -43.13 10.25
C ALA A 178 -6.23 -43.18 8.77
N GLU A 179 -7.42 -43.72 8.52
CA GLU A 179 -8.00 -44.03 7.22
C GLU A 179 -8.44 -42.74 6.49
N ARG A 180 -8.07 -42.63 5.20
CA ARG A 180 -8.39 -41.46 4.36
C ARG A 180 -9.90 -41.28 4.24
N THR A 181 -10.59 -42.38 3.95
CA THR A 181 -12.04 -42.41 3.71
C THR A 181 -12.84 -41.99 4.95
N VAL A 182 -12.38 -42.39 6.14
CA VAL A 182 -13.02 -42.03 7.42
C VAL A 182 -12.84 -40.54 7.71
N LYS A 183 -11.63 -40.01 7.50
CA LYS A 183 -11.35 -38.57 7.62
C LYS A 183 -12.19 -37.73 6.67
N TRP A 184 -12.34 -38.17 5.42
CA TRP A 184 -13.16 -37.50 4.41
C TRP A 184 -14.62 -37.36 4.86
N HIS A 185 -15.26 -38.48 5.21
CA HIS A 185 -16.66 -38.47 5.62
C HIS A 185 -16.86 -37.82 6.99
N GLY A 186 -15.92 -37.97 7.92
CA GLY A 186 -15.90 -37.21 9.17
C GLY A 186 -15.88 -35.70 8.95
N ALA A 187 -15.09 -35.22 7.97
CA ALA A 187 -15.06 -33.80 7.60
C ALA A 187 -16.38 -33.34 6.96
N LEU A 188 -17.09 -34.20 6.21
CA LEU A 188 -18.42 -33.91 5.68
C LEU A 188 -19.48 -33.82 6.78
N VAL A 189 -19.47 -34.75 7.74
CA VAL A 189 -20.37 -34.70 8.92
C VAL A 189 -20.14 -33.40 9.70
N ALA A 190 -18.88 -33.12 10.06
CA ALA A 190 -18.53 -31.92 10.79
C ALA A 190 -18.97 -30.65 10.03
N ARG A 191 -18.81 -30.62 8.71
CA ARG A 191 -19.26 -29.51 7.87
C ARG A 191 -20.77 -29.33 7.91
N ALA A 192 -21.54 -30.39 7.65
CA ALA A 192 -23.00 -30.33 7.66
C ALA A 192 -23.56 -29.86 9.01
N LEU A 193 -22.97 -30.31 10.13
CA LEU A 193 -23.36 -29.87 11.47
C LEU A 193 -22.99 -28.40 11.73
N LEU A 194 -21.85 -27.93 11.23
CA LEU A 194 -21.39 -26.54 11.43
C LEU A 194 -22.12 -25.53 10.54
N GLU A 195 -22.56 -25.93 9.33
CA GLU A 195 -23.30 -25.08 8.38
C GLU A 195 -24.72 -24.78 8.87
N ASP A 196 -25.31 -25.70 9.63
CA ASP A 196 -26.62 -25.50 10.25
C ASP A 196 -26.52 -24.45 11.38
N GLN A 197 -27.20 -23.32 11.17
CA GLN A 197 -27.19 -22.21 12.13
C GLN A 197 -28.09 -22.46 13.34
N ASN A 198 -29.04 -23.39 13.24
CA ASN A 198 -30.03 -23.67 14.28
C ASN A 198 -29.52 -24.64 15.35
N LEU A 199 -28.44 -25.37 15.05
CA LEU A 199 -27.83 -26.32 15.99
C LEU A 199 -26.91 -25.62 16.99
N ALA A 200 -26.90 -26.14 18.22
CA ALA A 200 -25.93 -25.72 19.22
C ALA A 200 -24.52 -26.19 18.80
N LEU A 201 -23.47 -25.51 19.25
CA LEU A 201 -22.10 -25.98 18.98
C LEU A 201 -21.70 -27.03 20.01
N ALA A 202 -21.18 -28.17 19.55
CA ALA A 202 -20.64 -29.19 20.44
C ALA A 202 -19.40 -28.66 21.19
N PRO A 203 -19.20 -29.00 22.47
CA PRO A 203 -18.01 -28.62 23.23
C PRO A 203 -16.69 -29.06 22.56
N SER A 204 -16.69 -30.15 21.78
CA SER A 204 -15.51 -30.65 21.06
C SER A 204 -15.17 -29.92 19.76
N VAL A 205 -15.92 -28.87 19.35
CA VAL A 205 -15.65 -28.13 18.10
C VAL A 205 -14.21 -27.57 18.01
N PRO A 206 -13.58 -27.06 19.09
CA PRO A 206 -12.17 -26.65 19.03
C PRO A 206 -11.22 -27.82 18.74
N ASP A 207 -11.52 -29.02 19.22
CA ASP A 207 -10.75 -30.24 18.91
C ASP A 207 -10.98 -30.69 17.46
N TRP A 208 -12.21 -30.55 16.94
CA TRP A 208 -12.50 -30.76 15.52
C TRP A 208 -11.66 -29.82 14.66
N CYS A 209 -11.62 -28.53 15.02
CA CYS A 209 -10.85 -27.50 14.34
C CYS A 209 -9.35 -27.88 14.22
N CYS A 210 -8.73 -28.29 15.33
CA CYS A 210 -7.35 -28.77 15.32
C CYS A 210 -7.15 -30.04 14.47
N SER A 211 -8.07 -31.00 14.56
CA SER A 211 -7.98 -32.27 13.85
C SER A 211 -8.14 -32.09 12.33
N LEU A 212 -9.06 -31.21 11.91
CA LEU A 212 -9.26 -30.80 10.52
C LEU A 212 -8.03 -30.09 9.95
N LEU A 213 -7.42 -29.18 10.71
CA LEU A 213 -6.20 -28.50 10.29
C LEU A 213 -5.02 -29.47 10.16
N SER A 214 -4.86 -30.39 11.13
CA SER A 214 -3.85 -31.44 11.07
C SER A 214 -4.04 -32.34 9.85
N THR A 215 -5.29 -32.74 9.59
CA THR A 215 -5.66 -33.53 8.40
C THR A 215 -5.36 -32.76 7.12
N ALA A 216 -5.68 -31.47 7.05
CA ALA A 216 -5.36 -30.63 5.91
C ALA A 216 -3.84 -30.54 5.66
N SER A 217 -3.02 -30.40 6.72
CA SER A 217 -1.56 -30.39 6.60
C SER A 217 -1.03 -31.71 6.05
N GLN A 218 -1.43 -32.83 6.66
CA GLN A 218 -1.00 -34.16 6.25
C GLN A 218 -1.43 -34.51 4.82
N ALA A 219 -2.68 -34.19 4.46
CA ALA A 219 -3.20 -34.41 3.11
C ALA A 219 -2.41 -33.61 2.07
N THR A 220 -2.13 -32.33 2.36
CA THR A 220 -1.35 -31.46 1.48
C THR A 220 0.11 -31.93 1.35
N GLU A 221 0.72 -32.41 2.44
CA GLU A 221 2.07 -33.01 2.42
C GLU A 221 2.13 -34.23 1.51
N ASN A 222 1.07 -35.06 1.54
CA ASN A 222 0.91 -36.26 0.73
C ASN A 222 0.35 -35.99 -0.69
N ASN A 223 0.16 -34.73 -1.08
CA ASN A 223 -0.46 -34.29 -2.35
C ASN A 223 -1.92 -34.75 -2.57
N ASP A 224 -2.67 -35.05 -1.51
CA ASP A 224 -4.11 -35.31 -1.53
C ASP A 224 -4.89 -33.98 -1.42
N MET A 225 -4.94 -33.27 -2.55
CA MET A 225 -5.53 -31.93 -2.62
C MET A 225 -7.04 -31.90 -2.32
N PRO A 226 -7.87 -32.87 -2.78
CA PRO A 226 -9.29 -32.89 -2.45
C PRO A 226 -9.54 -32.96 -0.94
N LEU A 227 -8.86 -33.88 -0.22
CA LEU A 227 -9.06 -34.03 1.22
C LEU A 227 -8.51 -32.81 1.97
N GLY A 228 -7.38 -32.27 1.51
CA GLY A 228 -6.81 -31.03 2.02
C GLY A 228 -7.78 -29.85 1.89
N GLN A 229 -8.40 -29.67 0.73
CA GLN A 229 -9.36 -28.60 0.46
C GLN A 229 -10.64 -28.76 1.29
N LEU A 230 -11.23 -29.96 1.33
CA LEU A 230 -12.43 -30.22 2.15
C LEU A 230 -12.13 -29.93 3.63
N SER A 231 -11.06 -30.52 4.17
CA SER A 231 -10.68 -30.35 5.57
C SER A 231 -10.41 -28.88 5.93
N LEU A 232 -9.72 -28.14 5.05
CA LEU A 232 -9.41 -26.73 5.26
C LEU A 232 -10.66 -25.82 5.19
N SER A 233 -11.60 -26.13 4.30
CA SER A 233 -12.87 -25.39 4.22
C SER A 233 -13.76 -25.63 5.44
N THR A 234 -13.85 -26.88 5.92
CA THR A 234 -14.56 -27.22 7.16
C THR A 234 -13.87 -26.61 8.38
N PHE A 235 -12.53 -26.61 8.40
CA PHE A 235 -11.73 -25.92 9.41
C PHE A 235 -12.08 -24.43 9.48
N LEU A 236 -12.13 -23.72 8.35
CA LEU A 236 -12.49 -22.30 8.32
C LEU A 236 -13.89 -22.06 8.88
N LEU A 237 -14.84 -22.94 8.55
CA LEU A 237 -16.20 -22.85 9.06
C LEU A 237 -16.23 -23.03 10.59
N SER A 238 -15.48 -23.99 11.13
CA SER A 238 -15.36 -24.20 12.58
C SER A 238 -14.80 -22.98 13.31
N MET A 239 -13.82 -22.27 12.72
CA MET A 239 -13.28 -21.02 13.25
C MET A 239 -14.27 -19.85 13.18
N THR A 240 -15.10 -19.82 12.12
CA THR A 240 -16.08 -18.77 11.93
C THR A 240 -17.23 -18.89 12.94
N ARG A 241 -17.66 -20.12 13.22
CA ARG A 241 -18.77 -20.42 14.14
C ARG A 241 -18.37 -20.38 15.62
N CYS A 242 -17.15 -20.80 15.97
CA CYS A 242 -16.71 -20.94 17.36
C CYS A 242 -15.51 -20.04 17.69
N ASN A 243 -15.66 -19.17 18.69
CA ASN A 243 -14.57 -18.29 19.16
C ASN A 243 -13.45 -19.06 19.89
N ASP A 244 -13.77 -20.12 20.62
CA ASP A 244 -12.77 -20.94 21.32
C ASP A 244 -11.81 -21.62 20.34
N SER A 245 -12.30 -22.02 19.16
CA SER A 245 -11.47 -22.50 18.06
C SER A 245 -10.39 -21.49 17.67
N LYS A 246 -10.71 -20.18 17.61
CA LYS A 246 -9.72 -19.13 17.30
C LYS A 246 -8.61 -19.09 18.34
N PHE A 247 -8.94 -19.23 19.63
CA PHE A 247 -7.97 -19.26 20.72
C PHE A 247 -7.04 -20.46 20.64
N VAL A 248 -7.58 -21.66 20.37
CA VAL A 248 -6.77 -22.87 20.23
C VAL A 248 -5.83 -22.78 19.02
N ILE A 249 -6.31 -22.26 17.88
CA ILE A 249 -5.52 -22.09 16.67
C ILE A 249 -4.41 -21.05 16.85
N ARG A 250 -4.64 -19.96 17.60
CA ARG A 250 -3.56 -19.02 17.97
C ARG A 250 -2.41 -19.70 18.71
N LYS A 251 -2.71 -20.69 19.56
CA LYS A 251 -1.68 -21.40 20.35
C LYS A 251 -0.97 -22.51 19.58
N ARG A 252 -1.68 -23.26 18.74
CA ARG A 252 -1.18 -24.53 18.16
C ARG A 252 -1.35 -24.69 16.65
N GLY A 253 -2.13 -23.83 15.99
CA GLY A 253 -2.52 -24.00 14.58
C GLY A 253 -1.74 -23.16 13.58
N LEU A 254 -0.91 -22.21 14.01
CA LEU A 254 -0.25 -21.27 13.09
C LEU A 254 0.84 -21.94 12.21
N HIS A 255 1.59 -22.89 12.76
CA HIS A 255 2.60 -23.62 12.01
C HIS A 255 2.01 -24.53 10.91
N PRO A 256 1.01 -25.40 11.19
CA PRO A 256 0.32 -26.17 10.15
C PRO A 256 -0.33 -25.30 9.06
N LEU A 257 -0.90 -24.15 9.42
CA LEU A 257 -1.44 -23.23 8.41
C LEU A 257 -0.36 -22.73 7.46
N ARG A 258 0.83 -22.45 7.98
CA ARG A 258 1.96 -21.96 7.18
C ARG A 258 2.57 -23.06 6.33
N SER A 259 2.69 -24.29 6.83
CA SER A 259 3.20 -25.42 6.04
C SER A 259 2.32 -25.69 4.82
N ILE A 260 0.99 -25.67 5.00
CA ILE A 260 0.02 -25.77 3.90
C ILE A 260 0.25 -24.62 2.90
N ALA A 261 0.29 -23.37 3.37
CA ALA A 261 0.47 -22.19 2.52
C ALA A 261 1.75 -22.28 1.65
N LYS A 262 2.87 -22.71 2.23
CA LYS A 262 4.14 -22.91 1.49
C LYS A 262 4.05 -24.02 0.45
N LYS A 263 3.34 -25.11 0.75
CA LYS A 263 3.23 -26.27 -0.14
C LYS A 263 2.34 -26.00 -1.36
N ILE A 264 1.20 -25.34 -1.15
CA ILE A 264 0.24 -25.03 -2.24
C ILE A 264 0.69 -23.88 -3.14
N GLU A 265 1.76 -23.18 -2.77
CA GLU A 265 2.24 -22.02 -3.50
C GLU A 265 2.67 -22.35 -4.93
N ASN A 266 3.36 -23.47 -5.13
CA ASN A 266 3.88 -23.88 -6.45
C ASN A 266 2.84 -24.60 -7.32
N GLN A 267 1.60 -24.77 -6.83
CA GLN A 267 0.56 -25.53 -7.51
C GLN A 267 -0.48 -24.59 -8.12
N ASN A 268 -0.49 -24.52 -9.45
CA ASN A 268 -1.48 -23.76 -10.21
C ASN A 268 -2.88 -24.37 -9.96
N GLY A 269 -3.85 -23.54 -9.55
CA GLY A 269 -5.26 -23.94 -9.40
C GLY A 269 -5.81 -24.02 -7.97
N GLN A 270 -4.97 -23.86 -6.92
CA GLN A 270 -5.40 -23.98 -5.51
C GLN A 270 -5.94 -22.68 -4.90
N SER A 271 -6.73 -21.92 -5.66
CA SER A 271 -7.23 -20.61 -5.25
C SER A 271 -8.17 -20.68 -4.03
N SER A 272 -9.01 -21.72 -3.96
CA SER A 272 -9.94 -21.95 -2.85
C SER A 272 -9.22 -22.22 -1.52
N MET A 273 -8.10 -22.96 -1.55
CA MET A 273 -7.28 -23.21 -0.37
C MET A 273 -6.56 -21.93 0.09
N LYS A 274 -5.96 -21.17 -0.84
CA LYS A 274 -5.35 -19.87 -0.53
C LYS A 274 -6.37 -18.91 0.11
N GLU A 275 -7.59 -18.85 -0.43
CA GLU A 275 -8.68 -18.03 0.10
C GLU A 275 -9.11 -18.48 1.51
N SER A 276 -9.14 -19.80 1.76
CA SER A 276 -9.49 -20.35 3.07
C SER A 276 -8.47 -19.98 4.14
N ILE A 277 -7.17 -20.06 3.81
CA ILE A 277 -6.07 -19.65 4.72
C ILE A 277 -6.12 -18.14 4.95
N ALA A 278 -6.27 -17.33 3.89
CA ALA A 278 -6.35 -15.88 4.03
C ALA A 278 -7.55 -15.46 4.90
N SER A 279 -8.69 -16.12 4.75
CA SER A 279 -9.87 -15.88 5.58
C SER A 279 -9.65 -16.30 7.04
N ALA A 280 -9.02 -17.44 7.28
CA ALA A 280 -8.65 -17.88 8.62
C ALA A 280 -7.69 -16.89 9.31
N LEU A 281 -6.67 -16.42 8.60
CA LEU A 281 -5.77 -15.37 9.09
C LEU A 281 -6.51 -14.06 9.36
N SER A 282 -7.42 -13.65 8.48
CA SER A 282 -8.23 -12.45 8.71
C SER A 282 -9.05 -12.54 10.00
N LEU A 283 -9.61 -13.71 10.32
CA LEU A 283 -10.32 -13.92 11.59
C LEU A 283 -9.38 -13.86 12.80
N LEU A 284 -8.12 -14.27 12.64
CA LEU A 284 -7.10 -14.21 13.68
C LEU A 284 -6.59 -12.80 13.92
N TYR A 285 -6.44 -11.98 12.88
CA TYR A 285 -6.03 -10.57 12.99
C TYR A 285 -7.16 -9.61 13.35
N ALA A 286 -8.43 -10.00 13.17
CA ALA A 286 -9.59 -9.19 13.57
C ALA A 286 -9.88 -9.20 15.09
N GLY A 287 -9.14 -9.97 15.89
CA GLY A 287 -9.32 -10.04 17.35
C GLY A 287 -8.53 -8.97 18.11
N GLU A 288 -8.90 -8.70 19.36
CA GLU A 288 -8.32 -7.62 20.19
C GLU A 288 -6.83 -7.75 20.49
N VAL A 289 -6.31 -8.99 20.52
CA VAL A 289 -4.88 -9.24 20.77
C VAL A 289 -4.21 -9.59 19.45
N PRO A 290 -3.16 -8.85 19.02
CA PRO A 290 -2.42 -9.19 17.81
C PRO A 290 -1.70 -10.54 17.95
N LEU A 291 -1.21 -11.10 16.85
CA LEU A 291 -0.30 -12.26 16.92
C LEU A 291 1.02 -11.86 17.60
N SER A 292 2.04 -12.72 17.63
CA SER A 292 3.38 -12.30 18.06
C SER A 292 4.15 -11.69 16.88
N LEU A 293 5.09 -10.78 17.16
CA LEU A 293 5.89 -10.11 16.13
C LEU A 293 6.58 -11.13 15.22
N GLU A 294 7.19 -12.16 15.80
CA GLU A 294 7.85 -13.23 15.05
C GLU A 294 6.89 -13.93 14.08
N GLU A 295 5.66 -14.16 14.52
CA GLU A 295 4.66 -14.84 13.71
C GLU A 295 4.16 -13.96 12.58
N SER A 296 3.93 -12.68 12.84
CA SER A 296 3.61 -11.69 11.81
C SER A 296 4.74 -11.53 10.79
N GLN A 297 6.00 -11.57 11.23
CA GLN A 297 7.17 -11.57 10.35
C GLN A 297 7.22 -12.82 9.45
N ARG A 298 6.92 -14.01 9.99
CA ARG A 298 6.87 -15.26 9.21
C ARG A 298 5.79 -15.25 8.13
N TRP A 299 4.63 -14.65 8.43
CA TRP A 299 3.54 -14.53 7.45
C TRP A 299 3.79 -13.46 6.39
N SER A 300 4.58 -12.44 6.70
CA SER A 300 4.81 -11.29 5.81
C SER A 300 5.30 -11.69 4.42
N GLY A 301 6.24 -12.65 4.33
CA GLY A 301 6.76 -13.14 3.06
C GLY A 301 5.71 -13.85 2.21
N ILE A 302 4.84 -14.65 2.84
CA ILE A 302 3.76 -15.39 2.15
C ILE A 302 2.68 -14.42 1.66
N LEU A 303 2.27 -13.49 2.53
CA LEU A 303 1.25 -12.49 2.20
C LEU A 303 1.69 -11.59 1.05
N LEU A 304 2.96 -11.13 1.07
CA LEU A 304 3.51 -10.35 -0.04
C LEU A 304 3.51 -11.16 -1.34
N ARG A 305 3.93 -12.43 -1.33
CA ARG A 305 3.86 -13.28 -2.54
C ARG A 305 2.44 -13.36 -3.10
N TRP A 306 1.43 -13.53 -2.25
CA TRP A 306 0.04 -13.54 -2.69
C TRP A 306 -0.45 -12.20 -3.27
N ILE A 307 0.14 -11.09 -2.84
CA ILE A 307 -0.18 -9.76 -3.40
C ILE A 307 0.33 -9.61 -4.84
N PHE A 308 1.48 -10.20 -5.16
CA PHE A 308 2.11 -10.07 -6.48
C PHE A 308 1.85 -11.27 -7.41
N ASP A 309 1.22 -12.34 -6.92
CA ASP A 309 0.86 -13.53 -7.71
C ASP A 309 -0.45 -13.31 -8.49
N LYS A 310 -0.34 -13.22 -9.82
CA LYS A 310 -1.47 -13.02 -10.74
C LYS A 310 -2.46 -14.19 -10.78
N SER A 311 -2.11 -15.35 -10.22
CA SER A 311 -3.00 -16.52 -10.15
C SER A 311 -3.97 -16.49 -8.95
N VAL A 312 -3.75 -15.59 -8.00
CA VAL A 312 -4.53 -15.47 -6.76
C VAL A 312 -5.81 -14.68 -6.98
N SER A 313 -6.90 -15.05 -6.29
CA SER A 313 -8.17 -14.32 -6.39
C SER A 313 -8.07 -12.90 -5.81
N ASP A 314 -8.76 -11.94 -6.41
CA ASP A 314 -8.84 -10.54 -5.94
C ASP A 314 -9.24 -10.45 -4.45
N LYS A 315 -10.09 -11.37 -3.98
CA LYS A 315 -10.49 -11.44 -2.57
C LYS A 315 -9.31 -11.79 -1.67
N THR A 316 -8.52 -12.80 -2.04
CA THR A 316 -7.33 -13.22 -1.30
C THR A 316 -6.28 -12.11 -1.29
N GLN A 317 -6.04 -11.45 -2.43
CA GLN A 317 -5.13 -10.32 -2.53
C GLN A 317 -5.55 -9.18 -1.60
N ARG A 318 -6.83 -8.75 -1.63
CA ARG A 318 -7.35 -7.71 -0.73
C ARG A 318 -7.24 -8.10 0.75
N THR A 319 -7.50 -9.36 1.09
CA THR A 319 -7.34 -9.85 2.47
C THR A 319 -5.88 -9.83 2.91
N ALA A 320 -4.94 -10.19 2.04
CA ALA A 320 -3.51 -10.11 2.33
C ALA A 320 -3.04 -8.66 2.57
N VAL A 321 -3.50 -7.71 1.75
CA VAL A 321 -3.25 -6.27 1.94
C VAL A 321 -3.76 -5.81 3.31
N LYS A 322 -4.99 -6.19 3.69
CA LYS A 322 -5.57 -5.85 5.00
C LYS A 322 -4.75 -6.42 6.16
N ILE A 323 -4.36 -7.69 6.09
CA ILE A 323 -3.57 -8.33 7.15
C ILE A 323 -2.20 -7.65 7.29
N LEU A 324 -1.51 -7.35 6.17
CA LEU A 324 -0.25 -6.61 6.22
C LEU A 324 -0.46 -5.22 6.85
N SER A 325 -1.54 -4.52 6.52
CA SER A 325 -1.87 -3.23 7.15
C SER A 325 -2.02 -3.35 8.67
N CYS A 326 -2.72 -4.39 9.17
CA CYS A 326 -2.82 -4.66 10.60
C CYS A 326 -1.45 -4.92 11.24
N ILE A 327 -0.58 -5.73 10.58
CA ILE A 327 0.79 -5.97 11.05
C ILE A 327 1.56 -4.66 11.20
N LEU A 328 1.42 -3.73 10.24
CA LEU A 328 2.09 -2.44 10.32
C LEU A 328 1.58 -1.61 11.51
N GLU A 329 0.25 -1.58 11.73
CA GLU A 329 -0.39 -0.86 12.83
C GLU A 329 -0.04 -1.42 14.21
N ASP A 330 0.00 -2.76 14.34
CA ASP A 330 0.24 -3.45 15.61
C ASP A 330 1.68 -3.28 16.13
N TYR A 331 2.67 -3.23 15.23
CA TYR A 331 4.09 -3.26 15.61
C TYR A 331 4.90 -2.01 15.28
N GLY A 332 4.34 -1.05 14.53
CA GLY A 332 4.96 0.23 14.19
C GLY A 332 6.44 0.10 13.76
N PRO A 333 7.43 0.59 14.53
CA PRO A 333 8.85 0.61 14.15
C PRO A 333 9.45 -0.79 13.89
N ALA A 334 8.95 -1.84 14.55
CA ALA A 334 9.43 -3.21 14.33
C ALA A 334 8.93 -3.82 13.00
N SER A 335 7.96 -3.18 12.35
CA SER A 335 7.42 -3.59 11.04
C SER A 335 8.04 -2.85 9.86
N VAL A 336 8.97 -1.91 10.11
CA VAL A 336 9.61 -1.09 9.05
C VAL A 336 10.26 -1.92 7.94
N PRO A 337 10.96 -3.05 8.21
CA PRO A 337 11.46 -3.90 7.12
C PRO A 337 10.34 -4.41 6.20
N ILE A 338 9.16 -4.73 6.75
CA ILE A 338 8.01 -5.23 6.01
C ILE A 338 7.43 -4.11 5.14
N SER A 339 7.21 -2.92 5.68
CA SER A 339 6.67 -1.77 4.91
C SER A 339 7.64 -1.31 3.81
N GLN A 340 8.94 -1.28 4.09
CA GLN A 340 9.98 -0.99 3.10
C GLN A 340 10.09 -2.07 2.02
N GLY A 341 9.99 -3.34 2.42
CA GLY A 341 9.99 -4.46 1.48
C GLY A 341 8.79 -4.45 0.57
N TRP A 342 7.61 -4.15 1.12
CA TRP A 342 6.39 -3.99 0.32
C TRP A 342 6.55 -2.89 -0.73
N LEU A 343 7.08 -1.73 -0.35
CA LEU A 343 7.41 -0.65 -1.29
C LEU A 343 8.40 -1.10 -2.39
N ALA A 344 9.43 -1.86 -2.02
CA ALA A 344 10.41 -2.38 -2.97
C ALA A 344 9.78 -3.37 -3.96
N LEU A 345 8.89 -4.25 -3.52
CA LEU A 345 8.19 -5.19 -4.39
C LEU A 345 7.22 -4.46 -5.35
N ILE A 346 6.50 -3.44 -4.87
CA ILE A 346 5.67 -2.57 -5.73
C ILE A 346 6.53 -1.94 -6.84
N LEU A 347 7.70 -1.39 -6.47
CA LEU A 347 8.61 -0.77 -7.43
C LEU A 347 9.21 -1.80 -8.42
N SER A 348 9.56 -2.99 -7.93
CA SER A 348 10.07 -4.10 -8.75
C SER A 348 9.05 -4.56 -9.80
N GLU A 349 7.78 -4.71 -9.41
CA GLU A 349 6.69 -5.15 -10.29
C GLU A 349 6.47 -4.18 -11.47
N ILE A 350 6.53 -2.88 -11.21
CA ILE A 350 6.40 -1.84 -12.27
C ILE A 350 7.60 -1.86 -13.21
N LEU A 351 8.81 -2.01 -12.67
CA LEU A 351 10.04 -2.04 -13.47
C LEU A 351 10.16 -3.32 -14.31
N GLY A 352 9.67 -4.46 -13.80
CA GLY A 352 9.62 -5.74 -14.51
C GLY A 352 8.73 -5.69 -15.76
N ASP A 353 7.54 -5.10 -15.62
CA ASP A 353 6.60 -4.97 -16.74
C ASP A 353 7.07 -4.00 -17.81
N ASN A 354 7.72 -2.90 -17.42
CA ASN A 354 8.34 -1.98 -18.38
C ASN A 354 9.36 -2.69 -19.28
N LYS A 355 10.06 -3.71 -18.77
CA LYS A 355 10.97 -4.56 -19.57
C LYS A 355 10.22 -5.56 -20.44
N ALA A 356 9.15 -6.18 -19.94
CA ALA A 356 8.34 -7.15 -20.69
C ALA A 356 7.54 -6.52 -21.85
N GLN A 357 7.10 -5.26 -21.71
CA GLN A 357 6.48 -4.50 -22.80
C GLN A 357 7.48 -4.12 -23.90
N ASN A 358 8.77 -3.93 -23.56
CA ASN A 358 9.81 -3.60 -24.54
C ASN A 358 10.26 -4.80 -25.39
N SER A 359 10.08 -6.03 -24.90
CA SER A 359 10.50 -7.26 -25.61
C SER A 359 9.43 -7.87 -26.54
N LYS A 360 8.18 -7.42 -26.47
CA LYS A 360 7.06 -7.94 -27.29
C LYS A 360 6.83 -7.21 -28.63
N GLY A 361 7.72 -6.28 -29.04
CA GLY A 361 7.62 -5.55 -30.31
C GLY A 361 8.50 -6.12 -31.43
N THR A 362 8.12 -7.25 -32.04
CA THR A 362 8.71 -7.75 -33.31
C THR A 362 7.77 -7.57 -34.51
N ALA A 363 6.99 -6.49 -34.52
CA ALA A 363 6.34 -5.97 -35.72
C ALA A 363 6.56 -4.46 -35.73
N GLN A 364 6.88 -3.91 -36.91
CA GLN A 364 7.25 -2.51 -37.07
C GLN A 364 6.26 -1.57 -36.36
N PRO A 365 6.73 -0.60 -35.55
CA PRO A 365 5.85 0.37 -34.92
C PRO A 365 5.41 1.43 -35.94
N GLU A 366 4.10 1.68 -36.00
CA GLU A 366 3.57 2.97 -36.46
C GLU A 366 4.16 4.12 -35.60
N PRO A 367 4.40 5.30 -36.18
CA PRO A 367 5.36 6.29 -35.64
C PRO A 367 4.86 7.16 -34.47
N GLU A 368 3.92 6.73 -33.63
CA GLU A 368 3.29 7.61 -32.62
C GLU A 368 3.50 7.29 -31.13
N ARG A 369 4.43 6.40 -30.75
CA ARG A 369 4.86 6.29 -29.33
C ARG A 369 6.36 6.02 -29.18
N VAL A 370 7.18 6.98 -29.59
CA VAL A 370 8.57 7.03 -29.12
C VAL A 370 8.54 7.37 -27.64
N LYS A 371 8.77 6.39 -26.74
CA LYS A 371 8.87 6.64 -25.29
C LYS A 371 9.83 7.80 -25.03
N ASN A 372 9.39 8.81 -24.28
CA ASN A 372 10.15 10.02 -24.06
C ASN A 372 11.48 9.69 -23.35
N PRO A 373 12.59 10.38 -23.68
CA PRO A 373 13.89 10.18 -23.01
C PRO A 373 13.84 10.38 -21.49
N VAL A 374 12.84 11.13 -21.01
CA VAL A 374 12.54 11.34 -19.59
C VAL A 374 12.09 10.05 -18.91
N ASP A 375 11.23 9.26 -19.56
CA ASP A 375 10.68 8.02 -18.98
C ASP A 375 11.78 6.96 -18.83
N TYR A 376 12.68 6.89 -19.82
CA TYR A 376 13.85 6.02 -19.74
C TYR A 376 14.78 6.40 -18.57
N HIS A 377 15.03 7.70 -18.39
CA HIS A 377 15.83 8.19 -17.27
C HIS A 377 15.17 7.88 -15.92
N ASN A 378 13.86 8.12 -15.78
CA ASN A 378 13.11 7.81 -14.57
C ASN A 378 13.16 6.30 -14.24
N ALA A 379 12.99 5.42 -15.24
CA ALA A 379 13.09 3.97 -15.06
C ALA A 379 14.50 3.50 -14.65
N SER A 380 15.54 4.11 -15.20
CA SER A 380 16.94 3.83 -14.82
C SER A 380 17.22 4.24 -13.37
N THR A 381 16.82 5.46 -12.99
CA THR A 381 16.94 5.96 -11.62
C THR A 381 16.16 5.10 -10.63
N ALA A 382 14.92 4.72 -10.98
CA ALA A 382 14.10 3.83 -10.16
C ALA A 382 14.73 2.45 -9.96
N THR A 383 15.43 1.90 -10.97
CA THR A 383 16.16 0.64 -10.82
C THR A 383 17.32 0.76 -9.81
N GLN A 384 18.04 1.88 -9.82
CA GLN A 384 19.10 2.14 -8.83
C GLN A 384 18.52 2.28 -7.42
N VAL A 385 17.39 3.00 -7.30
CA VAL A 385 16.65 3.15 -6.03
C VAL A 385 16.15 1.80 -5.52
N LEU A 386 15.63 0.92 -6.38
CA LEU A 386 15.18 -0.42 -5.99
C LEU A 386 16.30 -1.23 -5.34
N ASN A 387 17.51 -1.20 -5.92
CA ASN A 387 18.67 -1.89 -5.34
C ASN A 387 19.09 -1.30 -3.99
N GLN A 388 19.05 0.03 -3.84
CA GLN A 388 19.34 0.70 -2.57
C GLN A 388 18.30 0.34 -1.50
N LEU A 389 17.02 0.35 -1.86
CA LEU A 389 15.91 0.00 -0.98
C LEU A 389 15.97 -1.48 -0.58
N GLY A 390 16.24 -2.39 -1.52
CA GLY A 390 16.46 -3.80 -1.23
C GLY A 390 17.61 -4.03 -0.26
N SER A 391 18.74 -3.33 -0.45
CA SER A 391 19.86 -3.40 0.50
C SER A 391 19.51 -2.83 1.88
N ALA A 392 18.73 -1.74 1.95
CA ALA A 392 18.26 -1.16 3.20
C ALA A 392 17.38 -2.13 3.99
N VAL A 393 16.42 -2.78 3.32
CA VAL A 393 15.54 -3.79 3.91
C VAL A 393 16.34 -4.93 4.54
N VAL A 394 17.31 -5.50 3.81
CA VAL A 394 18.11 -6.61 4.35
C VAL A 394 18.95 -6.17 5.54
N LYS A 395 19.62 -5.01 5.46
CA LYS A 395 20.45 -4.50 6.56
C LYS A 395 19.62 -4.24 7.83
N LEU A 396 18.44 -3.64 7.69
CA LEU A 396 17.55 -3.36 8.81
C LEU A 396 16.96 -4.66 9.39
N ALA A 397 16.52 -5.58 8.54
CA ALA A 397 16.02 -6.89 8.97
C ALA A 397 17.09 -7.67 9.75
N SER A 398 18.32 -7.74 9.23
CA SER A 398 19.44 -8.40 9.92
C SER A 398 19.76 -7.77 11.27
N ALA A 399 19.68 -6.43 11.38
CA ALA A 399 19.91 -5.71 12.62
C ALA A 399 18.82 -5.99 13.67
N GLN A 400 17.54 -6.02 13.26
CA GLN A 400 16.41 -6.28 14.17
C GLN A 400 16.30 -7.76 14.58
N SER A 401 16.73 -8.70 13.74
CA SER A 401 16.62 -10.14 14.02
C SER A 401 17.86 -10.76 14.67
N GLY A 402 18.93 -9.99 14.93
CA GLY A 402 20.20 -10.50 15.47
C GLY A 402 20.85 -11.60 14.61
N TYR A 403 20.61 -11.57 13.30
CA TYR A 403 20.98 -12.68 12.40
C TYR A 403 22.48 -12.70 12.09
N GLU A 404 23.16 -13.78 12.49
CA GLU A 404 24.51 -14.10 12.01
C GLU A 404 24.42 -14.91 10.70
N PRO A 405 25.05 -14.46 9.60
CA PRO A 405 25.03 -15.20 8.35
C PRO A 405 25.84 -16.49 8.46
N GLY A 406 25.18 -17.65 8.50
CA GLY A 406 25.83 -18.97 8.43
C GLY A 406 25.23 -20.11 9.26
N SER A 407 24.19 -19.87 10.07
CA SER A 407 23.52 -20.96 10.81
C SER A 407 22.56 -21.76 9.92
N ASP A 408 22.72 -23.08 9.86
CA ASP A 408 21.99 -24.01 8.99
C ASP A 408 20.47 -24.21 9.32
N GLU A 409 19.88 -23.45 10.24
CA GLU A 409 18.46 -23.56 10.59
C GLU A 409 17.59 -22.48 9.92
N LYS A 410 17.17 -22.74 8.67
CA LYS A 410 16.33 -21.82 7.87
C LYS A 410 14.94 -21.51 8.45
N ASP A 411 14.37 -22.40 9.27
CA ASP A 411 13.00 -22.25 9.80
C ASP A 411 12.92 -21.47 11.13
N LYS A 412 14.04 -21.14 11.77
CA LYS A 412 14.03 -20.38 13.05
C LYS A 412 14.06 -18.87 12.88
N VAL A 413 14.39 -18.35 11.69
CA VAL A 413 14.52 -16.90 11.45
C VAL A 413 13.18 -16.30 11.00
N PRO A 414 12.54 -15.40 11.77
CA PRO A 414 11.20 -14.91 11.46
C PRO A 414 11.00 -14.27 10.08
N LEU A 415 12.04 -13.67 9.50
CA LEU A 415 12.00 -12.99 8.20
C LEU A 415 12.59 -13.82 7.03
N ALA A 416 12.90 -15.10 7.21
CA ALA A 416 13.58 -15.91 6.19
C ALA A 416 12.82 -15.96 4.85
N ASP A 417 11.52 -16.28 4.89
CA ASP A 417 10.69 -16.35 3.68
C ASP A 417 10.57 -14.98 3.00
N PHE A 418 10.47 -13.92 3.79
CA PHE A 418 10.44 -12.54 3.31
C PHE A 418 11.74 -12.15 2.59
N LEU A 419 12.90 -12.42 3.20
CA LEU A 419 14.22 -12.11 2.61
C LEU A 419 14.58 -13.02 1.43
N SER A 420 13.85 -14.11 1.21
CA SER A 420 14.00 -14.99 0.04
C SER A 420 13.42 -14.40 -1.24
N LEU A 421 12.62 -13.32 -1.16
CA LEU A 421 12.02 -12.66 -2.30
C LEU A 421 13.04 -11.81 -3.06
N GLU A 422 12.94 -11.74 -4.38
CA GLU A 422 13.67 -10.74 -5.15
C GLU A 422 12.98 -9.37 -5.00
N PRO A 423 13.72 -8.27 -4.74
CA PRO A 423 15.17 -8.13 -4.91
C PRO A 423 16.04 -8.42 -3.66
N PHE A 424 15.46 -8.86 -2.53
CA PHE A 424 16.17 -9.02 -1.26
C PHE A 424 17.14 -10.20 -1.27
N ALA A 425 16.79 -11.32 -1.90
CA ALA A 425 17.64 -12.50 -1.97
C ALA A 425 19.01 -12.18 -2.61
N THR A 426 19.01 -11.38 -3.67
CA THR A 426 20.24 -10.90 -4.31
C THR A 426 21.04 -9.97 -3.38
N ALA A 427 20.38 -9.04 -2.68
CA ALA A 427 21.04 -8.15 -1.73
C ALA A 427 21.64 -8.91 -0.52
N LEU A 428 20.94 -9.93 -0.01
CA LEU A 428 21.38 -10.77 1.10
C LEU A 428 22.65 -11.56 0.74
N LYS A 429 22.73 -12.12 -0.47
CA LYS A 429 23.96 -12.80 -0.96
C LYS A 429 25.17 -11.85 -1.02
N ASN A 430 24.94 -10.57 -1.31
CA ASN A 430 25.99 -9.57 -1.45
C ASN A 430 26.48 -8.99 -0.10
N LEU A 431 25.74 -9.17 0.98
CA LEU A 431 26.10 -8.69 2.33
C LEU A 431 27.30 -9.45 2.93
N ASN A 432 27.53 -10.69 2.51
CA ASN A 432 28.55 -11.60 3.08
C ASN A 432 30.02 -11.26 2.77
N LYS A 433 30.37 -10.03 2.35
CA LYS A 433 31.72 -9.75 1.79
C LYS A 433 32.51 -8.55 2.35
N LYS A 434 32.12 -7.88 3.43
CA LYS A 434 32.96 -6.86 4.13
C LYS A 434 32.24 -6.40 5.39
N ASN A 435 32.98 -6.05 6.46
CA ASN A 435 32.44 -5.35 7.64
C ASN A 435 31.47 -4.25 7.19
N PRO A 436 30.14 -4.44 7.35
CA PRO A 436 29.20 -3.47 6.83
C PRO A 436 29.26 -2.21 7.70
N PRO A 437 29.21 -1.01 7.10
CA PRO A 437 29.03 0.21 7.87
C PRO A 437 27.71 0.14 8.66
N LYS A 438 27.69 0.74 9.85
CA LYS A 438 26.49 0.85 10.69
C LYS A 438 25.36 1.48 9.87
N PHE A 439 24.24 0.75 9.73
CA PHE A 439 23.04 1.21 9.03
C PHE A 439 22.04 1.65 10.08
N ASP A 440 21.58 2.90 10.02
CA ASP A 440 20.72 3.52 11.02
C ASP A 440 19.31 3.84 10.47
N ALA A 441 18.42 4.28 11.36
CA ALA A 441 17.05 4.67 11.04
C ALA A 441 17.00 5.78 9.99
N ALA A 442 17.99 6.68 9.97
CA ALA A 442 18.06 7.77 9.00
C ALA A 442 18.39 7.29 7.59
N ASP A 443 19.31 6.32 7.44
CA ASP A 443 19.61 5.69 6.17
C ASP A 443 18.41 4.89 5.64
N SER A 444 17.72 4.19 6.56
CA SER A 444 16.46 3.48 6.29
C SER A 444 15.38 4.43 5.76
N ALA A 445 15.11 5.51 6.49
CA ALA A 445 14.17 6.55 6.10
C ALA A 445 14.54 7.20 4.74
N SER A 446 15.82 7.45 4.50
CA SER A 446 16.32 8.00 3.23
C SER A 446 16.07 7.04 2.05
N ALA A 447 16.24 5.74 2.24
CA ALA A 447 15.93 4.74 1.22
C ALA A 447 14.43 4.71 0.90
N THR A 448 13.57 4.73 1.92
CA THR A 448 12.10 4.80 1.76
C THR A 448 11.67 6.05 1.01
N LEU A 449 12.21 7.22 1.40
CA LEU A 449 11.96 8.49 0.73
C LEU A 449 12.26 8.40 -0.77
N LYS A 450 13.42 7.84 -1.13
CA LYS A 450 13.81 7.64 -2.54
C LYS A 450 12.86 6.67 -3.24
N GLY A 451 12.45 5.58 -2.58
CA GLY A 451 11.49 4.62 -3.10
C GLY A 451 10.15 5.25 -3.45
N ILE A 452 9.56 6.03 -2.54
CA ILE A 452 8.29 6.74 -2.77
C ILE A 452 8.45 7.79 -3.89
N LYS A 453 9.57 8.52 -3.92
CA LYS A 453 9.87 9.49 -5.00
C LYS A 453 9.88 8.80 -6.37
N ALA A 454 10.63 7.70 -6.49
CA ALA A 454 10.74 6.94 -7.74
C ALA A 454 9.38 6.38 -8.18
N LEU A 455 8.59 5.85 -7.24
CA LEU A 455 7.25 5.34 -7.52
C LEU A 455 6.30 6.46 -8.02
N ALA A 456 6.33 7.63 -7.37
CA ALA A 456 5.53 8.77 -7.79
C ALA A 456 5.97 9.35 -9.15
N GLU A 457 7.24 9.27 -9.51
CA GLU A 457 7.72 9.66 -10.85
C GLU A 457 7.33 8.68 -11.94
N LEU A 458 7.29 7.37 -11.65
CA LEU A 458 6.89 6.36 -12.63
C LEU A 458 5.39 6.38 -12.92
N CYS A 459 4.54 6.67 -11.93
CA CYS A 459 3.09 6.63 -12.10
C CYS A 459 2.43 8.01 -12.29
N SER A 460 3.16 9.13 -12.37
CA SER A 460 2.53 10.47 -12.41
C SER A 460 1.63 10.69 -13.64
N GLU A 461 2.00 10.14 -14.80
CA GLU A 461 1.27 10.30 -16.07
C GLU A 461 0.70 8.98 -16.63
N ASP A 462 0.92 7.85 -15.95
CA ASP A 462 0.47 6.53 -16.40
C ASP A 462 -0.71 6.02 -15.54
N GLY A 463 -1.93 6.18 -16.06
CA GLY A 463 -3.15 5.71 -15.40
C GLY A 463 -3.22 4.18 -15.20
N ALA A 464 -2.54 3.38 -16.04
CA ALA A 464 -2.48 1.93 -15.86
C ALA A 464 -1.52 1.58 -14.71
N CYS A 465 -0.37 2.25 -14.62
CA CYS A 465 0.54 2.21 -13.47
C CYS A 465 -0.22 2.53 -12.18
N GLN A 466 -0.96 3.65 -12.16
CA GLN A 466 -1.75 4.10 -11.00
C GLN A 466 -2.75 3.02 -10.53
N LYS A 467 -3.59 2.49 -11.44
CA LYS A 467 -4.57 1.44 -11.11
C LYS A 467 -3.91 0.20 -10.54
N ARG A 468 -2.78 -0.21 -11.11
CA ARG A 468 -2.03 -1.39 -10.67
C ARG A 468 -1.46 -1.21 -9.28
N ILE A 469 -0.76 -0.10 -9.01
CA ILE A 469 -0.14 0.10 -7.69
C ILE A 469 -1.19 0.27 -6.59
N ALA A 470 -2.35 0.84 -6.92
CA ALA A 470 -3.50 0.86 -6.01
C ALA A 470 -3.97 -0.57 -5.67
N GLY A 471 -4.08 -1.45 -6.67
CA GLY A 471 -4.43 -2.87 -6.47
C GLY A 471 -3.41 -3.68 -5.64
N LEU A 472 -2.15 -3.26 -5.64
CA LEU A 472 -1.07 -3.86 -4.84
C LEU A 472 -1.03 -3.36 -3.37
N GLY A 473 -2.01 -2.56 -2.95
CA GLY A 473 -2.15 -2.07 -1.58
C GLY A 473 -1.31 -0.83 -1.24
N THR A 474 -0.91 -0.05 -2.25
CA THR A 474 -0.15 1.20 -2.03
C THR A 474 -0.91 2.19 -1.13
N LEU A 475 -2.25 2.23 -1.19
CA LEU A 475 -3.05 3.11 -0.33
C LEU A 475 -2.91 2.77 1.16
N SER A 476 -2.98 1.50 1.53
CA SER A 476 -2.81 1.05 2.92
C SER A 476 -1.40 1.38 3.43
N LEU A 477 -0.38 1.19 2.59
CA LEU A 477 1.00 1.58 2.91
C LEU A 477 1.13 3.11 3.11
N LEU A 478 0.56 3.91 2.21
CA LEU A 478 0.59 5.38 2.33
C LEU A 478 -0.15 5.89 3.55
N ARG A 479 -1.33 5.31 3.85
CA ARG A 479 -2.09 5.61 5.07
C ARG A 479 -1.21 5.43 6.31
N HIS A 480 -0.57 4.27 6.43
CA HIS A 480 0.31 3.98 7.55
C HIS A 480 1.49 4.97 7.63
N ILE A 481 2.21 5.19 6.51
CA ILE A 481 3.36 6.12 6.45
C ILE A 481 2.98 7.56 6.81
N LEU A 482 1.77 8.00 6.46
CA LEU A 482 1.31 9.35 6.75
C LEU A 482 0.90 9.53 8.22
N LEU A 483 0.23 8.53 8.80
CA LEU A 483 -0.33 8.58 10.15
C LEU A 483 0.67 8.17 11.24
N ALA A 484 1.66 7.31 10.93
CA ALA A 484 2.63 6.80 11.89
C ALA A 484 3.91 7.64 11.95
N ASP A 485 4.64 7.50 13.06
CA ASP A 485 5.96 8.14 13.34
C ASP A 485 7.06 7.07 13.45
N ASP A 486 7.02 6.01 12.63
CA ASP A 486 7.85 4.82 12.85
C ASP A 486 9.35 5.07 12.70
N TYR A 487 9.76 5.94 11.76
CA TYR A 487 11.16 6.28 11.57
C TYR A 487 11.69 7.15 12.72
N GLU A 488 10.88 8.05 13.25
CA GLU A 488 11.20 8.85 14.43
C GLU A 488 11.31 7.95 15.67
N LYS A 489 10.36 7.02 15.87
CA LYS A 489 10.42 6.03 16.95
C LYS A 489 11.63 5.12 16.83
N LEU A 490 11.95 4.64 15.62
CA LEU A 490 13.12 3.81 15.36
C LEU A 490 14.43 4.57 15.67
N ALA A 491 14.53 5.83 15.24
CA ALA A 491 15.69 6.67 15.56
C ALA A 491 15.82 6.94 17.07
N ALA A 492 14.69 7.08 17.78
CA ALA A 492 14.68 7.23 19.23
C ALA A 492 15.13 5.96 19.97
N ILE A 493 14.71 4.77 19.50
CA ILE A 493 15.17 3.47 20.01
C ILE A 493 16.68 3.33 19.82
N GLU A 494 17.20 3.63 18.63
CA GLU A 494 18.63 3.59 18.34
C GLU A 494 19.45 4.54 19.22
N ALA A 495 18.94 5.76 19.46
CA ALA A 495 19.56 6.73 20.35
C ALA A 495 19.59 6.24 21.81
N TYR A 496 18.49 5.63 22.27
CA TYR A 496 18.40 5.03 23.61
C TYR A 496 19.38 3.88 23.78
N ASP A 497 19.46 2.95 22.82
CA ASP A 497 20.39 1.82 22.85
C ASP A 497 21.86 2.29 22.83
N ALA A 498 22.18 3.31 22.03
CA ALA A 498 23.50 3.92 22.02
C ALA A 498 23.87 4.54 23.40
N SER A 499 22.92 5.17 24.07
CA SER A 499 23.10 5.70 25.44
C SER A 499 23.34 4.57 26.45
N ARG A 500 22.60 3.47 26.36
CA ARG A 500 22.76 2.32 27.27
C ARG A 500 24.13 1.65 27.13
N ILE A 501 24.63 1.51 25.91
CA ILE A 501 25.97 0.98 25.65
C ILE A 501 27.02 1.88 26.31
N ARG A 502 26.86 3.21 26.21
CA ARG A 502 27.75 4.18 26.87
C ARG A 502 27.71 4.05 28.39
N GLU A 503 26.54 3.93 29.02
CA GLU A 503 26.46 3.75 30.48
C GLU A 503 27.17 2.48 30.96
N VAL A 504 27.07 1.38 30.21
CA VAL A 504 27.78 0.13 30.51
C VAL A 504 29.29 0.30 30.34
N GLN A 505 29.72 1.02 29.30
CA GLN A 505 31.14 1.29 29.06
C GLN A 505 31.72 2.23 30.14
N ASP A 506 31.00 3.29 30.52
CA ASP A 506 31.41 4.22 31.59
C ASP A 506 31.45 3.51 32.96
N LYS A 507 30.50 2.60 33.25
CA LYS A 507 30.53 1.75 34.46
C LYS A 507 31.72 0.78 34.46
N ASN A 508 32.05 0.18 33.32
CA ASN A 508 33.20 -0.73 33.20
C ASN A 508 34.54 0.01 33.30
N VAL A 509 34.64 1.24 32.79
CA VAL A 509 35.83 2.10 32.95
C VAL A 509 36.03 2.51 34.41
N SER A 510 34.96 2.69 35.20
CA SER A 510 35.07 2.94 36.65
C SER A 510 35.55 1.74 37.49
N ALA A 511 35.58 0.53 36.91
CA ALA A 511 36.04 -0.70 37.58
C ALA A 511 37.43 -1.18 37.14
N SER A 512 38.01 -0.62 36.08
CA SER A 512 39.35 -0.97 35.60
C SER A 512 40.21 0.27 35.34
N ASN A 513 41.19 0.51 36.22
CA ASN A 513 42.30 1.43 35.97
C ASN A 513 43.22 0.86 34.88
N VAL A 514 42.81 0.90 33.62
CA VAL A 514 43.72 0.76 32.47
C VAL A 514 43.27 1.72 31.38
N SER A 515 44.11 2.71 31.10
CA SER A 515 43.99 3.56 29.92
C SER A 515 44.36 2.77 28.66
N SER A 516 43.38 2.42 27.83
CA SER A 516 43.63 2.04 26.44
C SER A 516 43.07 3.11 25.52
N THR A 517 43.97 3.91 24.99
CA THR A 517 43.79 4.76 23.81
C THR A 517 43.68 3.86 22.58
N ASP A 518 42.46 3.64 22.09
CA ASP A 518 42.22 3.23 20.70
C ASP A 518 41.05 4.03 20.11
N ALA A 519 41.20 4.32 18.83
CA ALA A 519 40.59 5.43 18.11
C ALA A 519 39.05 5.51 18.14
N THR A 520 38.57 6.63 18.66
CA THR A 520 37.52 7.50 18.09
C THR A 520 36.39 6.82 17.31
N THR A 521 35.37 6.33 18.01
CA THR A 521 34.01 6.33 17.46
C THR A 521 33.33 7.58 18.00
N ASP A 522 33.10 8.59 17.15
CA ASP A 522 32.36 9.79 17.52
C ASP A 522 30.88 9.39 17.72
N PRO A 523 30.37 9.26 18.96
CA PRO A 523 29.04 8.70 19.22
C PRO A 523 27.93 9.76 19.10
N SER A 524 28.27 10.96 18.58
CA SER A 524 27.44 12.17 18.63
C SER A 524 26.51 12.36 17.42
N SER A 525 26.54 11.49 16.41
CA SER A 525 25.74 11.70 15.18
C SER A 525 24.48 10.84 15.10
N VAL A 526 23.55 10.96 16.08
CA VAL A 526 22.17 10.52 15.83
C VAL A 526 21.58 11.44 14.76
N ARG A 527 21.58 10.96 13.51
CA ARG A 527 21.07 11.72 12.36
C ARG A 527 19.54 11.77 12.44
N VAL A 528 18.98 12.95 12.19
CA VAL A 528 17.52 13.14 12.15
C VAL A 528 16.97 12.44 10.90
N ALA A 529 16.08 11.47 11.12
CA ALA A 529 15.39 10.80 10.02
C ALA A 529 14.56 11.81 9.19
N PRO A 530 14.60 11.77 7.85
CA PRO A 530 13.89 12.71 6.97
C PRO A 530 12.37 12.46 6.90
N ALA A 531 11.70 12.24 8.02
CA ALA A 531 10.30 11.82 8.07
C ALA A 531 9.32 12.85 7.49
N ALA A 532 9.56 14.15 7.69
CA ALA A 532 8.78 15.21 7.05
C ALA A 532 8.81 15.11 5.50
N HIS A 533 9.98 14.78 4.94
CA HIS A 533 10.11 14.58 3.50
C HIS A 533 9.43 13.29 3.03
N ILE A 534 9.47 12.22 3.84
CA ILE A 534 8.71 10.99 3.56
C ILE A 534 7.23 11.32 3.46
N ARG A 535 6.65 12.00 4.46
CA ARG A 535 5.23 12.41 4.44
C ARG A 535 4.88 13.28 3.25
N ARG A 536 5.73 14.26 2.91
CA ARG A 536 5.56 15.10 1.71
C ARG A 536 5.41 14.27 0.44
N HIS A 537 6.31 13.30 0.22
CA HIS A 537 6.30 12.49 -0.99
C HIS A 537 5.23 11.39 -0.98
N ALA A 538 4.89 10.86 0.20
CA ALA A 538 3.75 9.98 0.39
C ALA A 538 2.44 10.71 0.05
N SER A 539 2.27 11.95 0.51
CA SER A 539 1.10 12.78 0.21
C SER A 539 1.04 13.19 -1.28
N ARG A 540 2.18 13.43 -1.93
CA ARG A 540 2.25 13.58 -3.40
C ARG A 540 1.71 12.34 -4.11
N LEU A 541 2.17 11.15 -3.73
CA LEU A 541 1.70 9.90 -4.34
C LEU A 541 0.21 9.65 -4.05
N LEU A 542 -0.25 9.95 -2.83
CA LEU A 542 -1.66 9.89 -2.47
C LEU A 542 -2.51 10.82 -3.33
N THR A 543 -2.06 12.05 -3.58
CA THR A 543 -2.75 13.01 -4.45
C THR A 543 -2.91 12.43 -5.86
N ILE A 544 -1.86 11.83 -6.42
CA ILE A 544 -1.91 11.15 -7.73
C ILE A 544 -2.93 10.00 -7.70
N LEU A 545 -2.90 9.16 -6.67
CA LEU A 545 -3.80 8.00 -6.55
C LEU A 545 -5.26 8.38 -6.22
N SER A 546 -5.50 9.54 -5.62
CA SER A 546 -6.82 10.06 -5.29
C SER A 546 -7.67 10.41 -6.53
N LEU A 547 -7.05 10.44 -7.71
CA LEU A 547 -7.77 10.57 -8.98
C LEU A 547 -8.54 9.30 -9.36
N LEU A 548 -8.19 8.14 -8.79
CA LEU A 548 -8.85 6.86 -9.10
C LEU A 548 -10.15 6.68 -8.29
N PRO A 549 -11.26 6.25 -8.91
CA PRO A 549 -12.55 6.09 -8.21
C PRO A 549 -12.52 5.14 -7.00
N ASN A 550 -11.76 4.03 -7.09
CA ASN A 550 -11.64 3.08 -5.98
C ASN A 550 -10.86 3.67 -4.81
N SER A 551 -9.78 4.41 -5.09
CA SER A 551 -9.01 5.11 -4.06
C SER A 551 -9.85 6.15 -3.33
N LYS A 552 -10.69 6.91 -4.06
CA LYS A 552 -11.59 7.90 -3.45
C LYS A 552 -12.50 7.24 -2.40
N LYS A 553 -13.15 6.13 -2.76
CA LYS A 553 -14.05 5.40 -1.86
C LYS A 553 -13.33 4.90 -0.60
N GLU A 554 -12.13 4.37 -0.76
CA GLU A 554 -11.31 3.87 0.36
C GLU A 554 -10.91 4.99 1.32
N ILE A 555 -10.43 6.14 0.79
CA ILE A 555 -10.04 7.29 1.62
C ILE A 555 -11.26 7.88 2.34
N ILE A 556 -12.40 8.05 1.64
CA ILE A 556 -13.64 8.60 2.22
C ILE A 556 -14.19 7.69 3.32
N SER A 557 -14.03 6.37 3.19
CA SER A 557 -14.49 5.43 4.22
C SER A 557 -13.68 5.44 5.51
N ASP A 558 -12.52 6.12 5.53
CA ASP A 558 -11.65 6.25 6.70
C ASP A 558 -11.74 7.66 7.31
N ASP A 559 -12.59 7.80 8.33
CA ASP A 559 -12.83 9.06 9.03
C ASP A 559 -11.55 9.61 9.70
N VAL A 560 -10.67 8.73 10.20
CA VAL A 560 -9.42 9.11 10.87
C VAL A 560 -8.47 9.71 9.85
N TRP A 561 -8.35 9.07 8.68
CA TRP A 561 -7.48 9.55 7.61
C TRP A 561 -7.99 10.86 7.01
N CYS A 562 -9.30 10.98 6.75
CA CYS A 562 -9.92 12.22 6.28
C CYS A 562 -9.69 13.37 7.27
N LYS A 563 -9.89 13.13 8.58
CA LYS A 563 -9.62 14.12 9.62
C LYS A 563 -8.15 14.54 9.65
N TRP A 564 -7.22 13.59 9.53
CA TRP A 564 -5.79 13.90 9.48
C TRP A 564 -5.41 14.75 8.27
N LEU A 565 -5.97 14.45 7.09
CA LEU A 565 -5.75 15.24 5.88
C LEU A 565 -6.25 16.68 6.06
N GLU A 566 -7.42 16.85 6.66
CA GLU A 566 -8.03 18.16 6.94
C GLU A 566 -7.23 18.94 7.99
N ASP A 567 -6.85 18.30 9.11
CA ASP A 567 -6.05 18.92 10.17
C ASP A 567 -4.64 19.30 9.67
N CYS A 568 -4.06 18.51 8.75
CA CYS A 568 -2.79 18.82 8.10
C CYS A 568 -2.93 20.01 7.12
N ALA A 569 -3.92 19.96 6.23
CA ALA A 569 -4.19 21.01 5.24
C ALA A 569 -4.50 22.36 5.90
N SER A 570 -5.26 22.33 7.01
CA SER A 570 -5.66 23.50 7.81
C SER A 570 -4.61 23.95 8.84
N GLY A 571 -3.44 23.33 8.87
CA GLY A 571 -2.35 23.70 9.78
C GLY A 571 -2.63 23.48 11.27
N ARG A 572 -3.67 22.71 11.62
CA ARG A 572 -3.96 22.31 13.01
C ARG A 572 -2.92 21.34 13.55
N ILE A 573 -2.33 20.52 12.68
CA ILE A 573 -1.14 19.73 13.00
C ILE A 573 0.10 20.61 12.79
N PRO A 574 1.03 20.69 13.76
CA PRO A 574 2.29 21.40 13.62
C PRO A 574 3.10 20.82 12.45
N CYS A 575 2.98 21.43 11.28
CA CYS A 575 3.65 21.00 10.07
C CYS A 575 4.19 22.22 9.33
N ASN A 576 5.51 22.39 9.34
CA ASN A 576 6.19 23.46 8.62
C ASN A 576 6.29 23.19 7.10
N ASP A 577 5.89 22.00 6.65
CA ASP A 577 6.00 21.60 5.25
C ASP A 577 4.82 22.10 4.42
N ILE A 578 5.06 23.19 3.71
CA ILE A 578 4.08 23.85 2.83
C ILE A 578 3.56 22.91 1.74
N LYS A 579 4.43 22.07 1.18
CA LYS A 579 4.07 21.16 0.08
C LYS A 579 3.14 20.07 0.57
N LEU A 580 3.41 19.53 1.76
CA LEU A 580 2.55 18.55 2.40
C LEU A 580 1.13 19.11 2.60
N LYS A 581 0.99 20.31 3.16
CA LYS A 581 -0.31 20.97 3.33
C LYS A 581 -1.08 21.10 2.00
N SER A 582 -0.37 21.53 0.96
CA SER A 582 -0.94 21.61 -0.39
C SER A 582 -1.44 20.25 -0.86
N TYR A 583 -0.62 19.19 -0.81
CA TYR A 583 -1.02 17.86 -1.28
C TYR A 583 -2.20 17.28 -0.49
N CYS A 584 -2.22 17.43 0.84
CA CYS A 584 -3.36 17.03 1.65
C CYS A 584 -4.63 17.76 1.20
N ARG A 585 -4.52 19.06 0.93
CA ARG A 585 -5.67 19.84 0.47
C ARG A 585 -6.17 19.44 -0.92
N LEU A 586 -5.26 19.23 -1.86
CA LEU A 586 -5.59 18.78 -3.21
C LEU A 586 -6.20 17.37 -3.20
N THR A 587 -5.72 16.49 -2.32
CA THR A 587 -6.31 15.16 -2.09
C THR A 587 -7.76 15.27 -1.63
N LEU A 588 -8.05 16.13 -0.65
CA LEU A 588 -9.41 16.37 -0.17
C LEU A 588 -10.33 16.89 -1.29
N LEU A 589 -9.85 17.82 -2.11
CA LEU A 589 -10.60 18.32 -3.27
C LEU A 589 -10.88 17.22 -4.30
N ASN A 590 -9.92 16.32 -4.54
CA ASN A 590 -10.11 15.19 -5.47
C ASN A 590 -11.16 14.19 -4.97
N ILE A 591 -11.15 13.85 -3.66
CA ILE A 591 -12.06 12.83 -3.11
C ILE A 591 -13.48 13.36 -2.88
N LEU A 592 -13.63 14.62 -2.43
CA LEU A 592 -14.95 15.20 -2.10
C LEU A 592 -15.76 15.58 -3.33
N CYS A 593 -15.14 15.53 -4.50
CA CYS A 593 -15.80 15.85 -5.72
C CYS A 593 -16.67 14.68 -6.20
N SER A 594 -17.99 14.84 -6.08
CA SER A 594 -18.99 13.84 -6.46
C SER A 594 -19.15 13.77 -7.98
N GLU A 595 -18.72 12.67 -8.60
CA GLU A 595 -19.11 12.36 -9.98
C GLU A 595 -20.61 12.00 -10.01
N SER A 596 -21.44 12.84 -10.63
CA SER A 596 -22.82 12.45 -10.93
C SER A 596 -22.78 11.24 -11.87
N LEU A 597 -23.30 10.10 -11.42
CA LEU A 597 -23.34 8.80 -12.11
C LEU A 597 -24.12 8.76 -13.44
N ASN A 598 -24.52 9.91 -14.01
CA ASN A 598 -25.38 9.98 -15.19
C ASN A 598 -24.66 9.95 -16.54
N THR A 599 -23.34 9.73 -16.59
CA THR A 599 -22.63 9.56 -17.86
C THR A 599 -22.03 8.15 -17.97
N ARG A 600 -22.87 7.14 -18.22
CA ARG A 600 -22.39 5.86 -18.78
C ARG A 600 -21.77 6.13 -20.15
N ARG A 601 -20.43 6.18 -20.24
CA ARG A 601 -19.68 5.86 -21.47
C ARG A 601 -18.46 5.02 -21.11
N GLY A 602 -18.18 4.03 -21.97
CA GLY A 602 -17.35 2.87 -21.68
C GLY A 602 -15.93 3.17 -21.21
N LEU A 603 -15.47 2.39 -20.24
CA LEU A 603 -14.06 2.12 -20.01
C LEU A 603 -13.49 1.51 -21.30
N ASP A 604 -12.51 2.17 -21.93
CA ASP A 604 -11.30 1.54 -22.50
C ASP A 604 -10.56 2.36 -23.58
N GLU A 605 -10.96 3.60 -23.86
CA GLU A 605 -10.19 4.48 -24.75
C GLU A 605 -9.53 5.66 -24.01
N TYR A 606 -8.29 5.95 -24.39
CA TYR A 606 -7.57 7.18 -24.04
C TYR A 606 -8.47 8.39 -24.38
N PRO A 607 -8.56 9.42 -23.53
CA PRO A 607 -9.47 10.52 -23.79
C PRO A 607 -9.01 11.31 -25.02
N ASP A 608 -9.81 11.26 -26.08
CA ASP A 608 -9.77 12.27 -27.13
C ASP A 608 -9.93 13.66 -26.52
N SER A 609 -9.24 14.64 -27.11
CA SER A 609 -9.15 16.04 -26.68
C SER A 609 -10.50 16.74 -26.49
N GLU A 610 -11.60 16.19 -27.00
CA GLU A 610 -12.96 16.72 -26.81
C GLU A 610 -13.62 16.31 -25.47
N SER A 611 -13.12 15.28 -24.78
CA SER A 611 -13.79 14.69 -23.60
C SER A 611 -13.37 15.28 -22.25
N GLU A 612 -12.24 16.01 -22.18
CA GLU A 612 -11.79 16.70 -20.96
C GLU A 612 -12.70 17.88 -20.58
N TYR A 613 -13.39 18.47 -21.56
CA TYR A 613 -14.19 19.69 -21.42
C TYR A 613 -15.52 19.55 -20.66
N LYS A 614 -16.00 18.31 -20.44
CA LYS A 614 -17.34 18.02 -19.87
C LYS A 614 -17.32 17.40 -18.48
N ARG A 615 -16.18 17.38 -17.78
CA ARG A 615 -16.15 16.91 -16.39
C ARG A 615 -16.54 18.05 -15.44
N ASN A 616 -17.62 17.86 -14.68
CA ASN A 616 -18.07 18.82 -13.65
C ASN A 616 -17.13 18.90 -12.44
N CYS A 617 -16.05 18.12 -12.42
CA CYS A 617 -15.24 17.85 -11.24
C CYS A 617 -13.77 18.21 -11.46
N PRO A 618 -13.17 19.12 -10.68
CA PRO A 618 -11.76 19.45 -10.81
C PRO A 618 -10.88 18.27 -10.37
N GLN A 619 -9.77 18.08 -11.08
CA GLN A 619 -8.79 17.02 -10.89
C GLN A 619 -7.40 17.63 -10.66
N PHE A 620 -6.87 17.43 -9.47
CA PHE A 620 -5.56 17.93 -9.06
C PHE A 620 -4.54 16.79 -9.09
N GLY A 621 -3.79 16.71 -10.18
CA GLY A 621 -2.67 15.76 -10.33
C GLY A 621 -1.34 16.31 -9.81
N ASP A 622 -0.24 15.69 -10.23
CA ASP A 622 1.10 16.21 -9.96
C ASP A 622 1.38 17.47 -10.81
N ALA A 623 2.17 18.41 -10.25
CA ALA A 623 2.62 19.71 -10.79
C ALA A 623 1.96 20.98 -10.22
N LEU A 624 0.76 20.90 -9.65
CA LEU A 624 0.11 22.08 -9.06
C LEU A 624 0.29 22.10 -7.54
N PHE A 625 0.53 23.28 -6.98
CA PHE A 625 0.52 23.52 -5.55
C PHE A 625 -0.40 24.68 -5.20
N LEU A 626 -1.15 24.54 -4.13
CA LEU A 626 -1.97 25.59 -3.54
C LEU A 626 -1.14 26.32 -2.47
N LEU A 627 -0.98 27.64 -2.63
CA LEU A 627 -0.22 28.49 -1.71
C LEU A 627 -1.03 28.86 -0.47
N ASN A 628 -2.37 28.86 -0.56
CA ASN A 628 -3.31 29.08 0.54
C ASN A 628 -4.21 27.86 0.77
N PRO A 629 -3.66 26.70 1.22
CA PRO A 629 -4.43 25.48 1.45
C PRO A 629 -5.49 25.59 2.55
N GLU A 630 -5.39 26.65 3.36
CA GLU A 630 -6.22 26.97 4.52
C GLU A 630 -7.63 27.51 4.13
N LEU A 631 -7.89 27.81 2.85
CA LEU A 631 -9.21 28.24 2.38
C LEU A 631 -10.29 27.18 2.67
N PRO A 632 -11.59 27.50 2.73
CA PRO A 632 -12.66 26.49 2.86
C PRO A 632 -12.76 25.58 1.62
N LEU A 633 -13.10 24.30 1.81
CA LEU A 633 -13.30 23.34 0.70
C LEU A 633 -14.51 23.78 -0.12
N GLU A 634 -14.32 24.08 -1.42
CA GLU A 634 -15.44 24.22 -2.36
C GLU A 634 -16.04 22.83 -2.58
N VAL A 635 -17.24 22.56 -2.05
CA VAL A 635 -18.07 21.44 -2.50
C VAL A 635 -19.33 22.02 -3.13
N HIS A 636 -19.32 22.20 -4.45
CA HIS A 636 -20.56 22.41 -5.19
C HIS A 636 -21.35 21.09 -5.17
N LEU A 637 -22.20 20.92 -4.15
CA LEU A 637 -23.27 19.93 -4.16
C LEU A 637 -24.43 20.52 -4.96
N ASP A 638 -24.61 20.07 -6.20
CA ASP A 638 -25.95 20.06 -6.78
C ASP A 638 -26.85 19.11 -5.96
N ASN A 639 -28.11 19.51 -5.81
CA ASN A 639 -29.17 18.96 -4.95
C ASN A 639 -29.39 17.42 -5.04
N SER A 640 -28.47 16.63 -4.50
CA SER A 640 -28.74 15.24 -4.10
C SER A 640 -27.94 14.93 -2.83
N GLY A 641 -28.65 14.84 -1.71
CA GLY A 641 -28.11 14.92 -0.36
C GLY A 641 -27.01 13.90 -0.05
N PHE A 642 -25.84 14.42 0.31
CA PHE A 642 -24.92 13.81 1.27
C PHE A 642 -24.23 14.96 2.02
N ARG A 643 -24.67 15.25 3.25
CA ARG A 643 -23.99 16.18 4.15
C ARG A 643 -22.87 15.42 4.86
N ILE A 644 -21.62 15.76 4.57
CA ILE A 644 -20.56 15.56 5.57
C ILE A 644 -20.74 16.70 6.57
N SER A 645 -21.36 16.40 7.70
CA SER A 645 -21.42 17.34 8.82
C SER A 645 -20.00 17.65 9.27
N THR A 646 -19.64 18.93 9.29
CA THR A 646 -18.55 19.43 10.12
C THR A 646 -18.77 18.91 11.54
N VAL A 647 -17.99 17.92 11.94
CA VAL A 647 -18.05 17.33 13.29
C VAL A 647 -17.51 18.37 14.27
N ARG A 648 -18.40 19.20 14.83
CA ARG A 648 -18.26 19.72 16.18
C ARG A 648 -19.15 18.86 17.08
N ARG A 649 -18.53 18.00 17.88
CA ARG A 649 -19.20 17.24 18.93
C ARG A 649 -18.78 17.87 20.25
N ASP A 650 -19.52 18.89 20.68
CA ASP A 650 -19.43 19.35 22.06
C ASP A 650 -20.14 18.33 22.97
N ASN A 651 -19.55 18.14 24.14
CA ASN A 651 -19.77 17.07 25.09
C ASN A 651 -21.24 16.87 25.50
N CYS A 652 -21.69 15.62 25.53
CA CYS A 652 -22.86 15.22 26.30
C CYS A 652 -22.50 15.23 27.79
N LYS A 653 -23.21 16.04 28.57
CA LYS A 653 -23.50 15.76 29.97
C LYS A 653 -25.01 15.70 30.11
N ASP A 654 -25.45 14.67 30.81
CA ASP A 654 -26.82 14.36 31.17
C ASP A 654 -27.44 15.51 31.99
N ASP A 655 -28.71 15.85 31.71
CA ASP A 655 -29.72 15.94 32.77
C ASP A 655 -31.16 15.99 32.21
N GLU A 656 -32.09 15.35 32.93
CA GLU A 656 -33.53 15.38 32.71
C GLU A 656 -34.17 16.68 33.27
N GLY A 657 -35.33 17.09 32.73
CA GLY A 657 -36.34 17.82 33.52
C GLY A 657 -36.86 19.18 33.00
N ILE A 658 -38.05 19.15 32.38
CA ILE A 658 -39.27 19.94 32.67
C ILE A 658 -39.24 21.51 32.73
N GLU A 659 -40.21 22.08 31.99
CA GLU A 659 -40.98 23.35 32.13
C GLU A 659 -40.53 24.70 31.50
N ASP A 660 -41.45 25.17 30.63
CA ASP A 660 -41.94 26.53 30.34
C ASP A 660 -41.23 27.75 30.98
N SER A 661 -40.86 28.71 30.14
CA SER A 661 -41.45 30.07 30.13
C SER A 661 -40.71 31.02 29.19
N SER A 662 -41.50 31.84 28.52
CA SER A 662 -41.10 32.99 27.72
C SER A 662 -40.46 34.09 28.59
N GLU A 663 -39.31 34.63 28.20
CA GLU A 663 -39.00 36.04 28.45
C GLU A 663 -37.87 36.58 27.56
N THR A 664 -38.02 37.86 27.24
CA THR A 664 -37.26 38.65 26.27
C THR A 664 -36.05 39.25 26.97
N GLY A 665 -34.84 39.10 26.41
CA GLY A 665 -33.63 39.69 26.99
C GLY A 665 -32.51 39.83 25.97
N SER A 666 -32.29 41.06 25.51
CA SER A 666 -31.17 41.46 24.66
C SER A 666 -29.84 41.43 25.43
N SER A 667 -28.81 40.78 24.90
CA SER A 667 -27.43 41.23 25.11
C SER A 667 -26.56 40.87 23.91
N VAL A 668 -26.03 41.94 23.32
CA VAL A 668 -25.01 41.98 22.29
C VAL A 668 -23.75 41.29 22.79
N ASP A 669 -23.29 40.25 22.09
CA ASP A 669 -21.86 40.04 21.93
C ASP A 669 -21.58 39.57 20.50
N GLY A 670 -20.85 40.43 19.79
CA GLY A 670 -20.57 40.28 18.38
C GLY A 670 -19.37 39.36 18.18
N THR A 671 -19.58 38.26 17.47
CA THR A 671 -18.56 37.76 16.56
C THR A 671 -19.31 37.15 15.39
N GLU A 672 -19.54 37.98 14.37
CA GLU A 672 -19.99 37.53 13.06
C GLU A 672 -19.06 36.42 12.59
N ALA A 673 -19.54 35.18 12.64
CA ALA A 673 -18.97 34.08 11.90
C ALA A 673 -19.17 34.42 10.42
N SER A 674 -18.18 35.12 9.84
CA SER A 674 -18.09 35.37 8.40
C SER A 674 -18.36 34.04 7.68
N SER A 675 -19.53 33.95 7.05
CA SER A 675 -19.83 32.96 6.04
C SER A 675 -18.84 33.19 4.90
N LYS A 676 -17.66 32.57 4.98
CA LYS A 676 -16.58 32.77 4.01
C LYS A 676 -17.08 32.33 2.63
N GLU A 677 -17.36 33.31 1.78
CA GLU A 677 -17.78 33.13 0.39
C GLU A 677 -16.71 32.37 -0.42
N ALA A 678 -17.15 31.69 -1.49
CA ALA A 678 -16.27 30.96 -2.38
C ALA A 678 -15.28 31.90 -3.10
N PRO A 679 -14.02 31.50 -3.32
CA PRO A 679 -13.02 32.34 -3.96
C PRO A 679 -13.42 32.68 -5.40
N LEU A 680 -13.35 33.95 -5.76
CA LEU A 680 -13.92 34.49 -7.00
C LEU A 680 -12.91 34.53 -8.16
N MET A 681 -11.63 34.29 -7.90
CA MET A 681 -10.54 34.42 -8.86
C MET A 681 -9.41 33.42 -8.59
N ASP A 682 -8.69 33.03 -9.64
CA ASP A 682 -7.45 32.26 -9.54
C ASP A 682 -6.24 33.14 -9.87
N VAL A 683 -5.17 33.02 -9.07
CA VAL A 683 -3.88 33.65 -9.36
C VAL A 683 -2.82 32.56 -9.46
N VAL A 684 -2.16 32.47 -10.61
CA VAL A 684 -1.26 31.35 -10.93
C VAL A 684 0.16 31.85 -11.14
N PHE A 685 1.06 31.37 -10.28
CA PHE A 685 2.48 31.69 -10.28
C PHE A 685 3.27 30.70 -11.15
N VAL A 686 4.02 31.22 -12.13
CA VAL A 686 4.83 30.43 -13.06
C VAL A 686 6.30 30.88 -13.03
N HIS A 687 7.16 30.04 -12.45
CA HIS A 687 8.59 30.34 -12.27
C HIS A 687 9.37 30.29 -13.59
N GLY A 688 10.60 30.80 -13.60
CA GLY A 688 11.52 30.77 -14.75
C GLY A 688 12.47 29.56 -14.79
N LEU A 689 13.50 29.63 -15.64
CA LEU A 689 14.57 28.63 -15.76
C LEU A 689 15.29 28.43 -14.42
N ARG A 690 15.42 27.17 -13.99
CA ARG A 690 15.99 26.76 -12.69
C ARG A 690 15.31 27.36 -11.47
N GLY A 691 14.16 28.02 -11.66
CA GLY A 691 13.29 28.41 -10.58
C GLY A 691 12.58 27.20 -9.97
N GLY A 692 11.93 27.42 -8.84
CA GLY A 692 11.11 26.42 -8.17
C GLY A 692 9.74 27.01 -7.79
N PRO A 693 8.71 26.15 -7.63
CA PRO A 693 7.34 26.59 -7.31
C PRO A 693 7.26 27.46 -6.06
N PHE A 694 8.18 27.32 -5.11
CA PHE A 694 8.25 28.15 -3.90
C PHE A 694 9.51 29.03 -3.86
N ASN A 695 10.64 28.52 -4.34
CA ASN A 695 11.93 29.23 -4.23
C ASN A 695 11.96 30.56 -4.98
N SER A 696 11.33 30.60 -6.16
CA SER A 696 11.29 31.82 -6.98
C SER A 696 10.50 32.95 -6.33
N TRP A 697 9.62 32.64 -5.39
CA TRP A 697 8.71 33.62 -4.77
C TRP A 697 9.03 33.86 -3.30
N ARG A 698 10.29 33.68 -2.91
CA ARG A 698 10.76 34.04 -1.56
C ARG A 698 11.01 35.55 -1.47
N ILE A 699 10.92 36.08 -0.27
CA ILE A 699 11.42 37.42 0.05
C ILE A 699 12.94 37.43 -0.14
N ALA A 700 13.47 38.52 -0.69
CA ALA A 700 14.91 38.75 -0.76
C ALA A 700 15.39 39.57 0.44
N ASP A 701 16.59 39.26 0.95
CA ASP A 701 17.24 40.08 1.98
C ASP A 701 17.75 41.42 1.40
N ASP A 702 18.23 41.40 0.15
CA ASP A 702 18.64 42.57 -0.64
C ASP A 702 18.30 42.35 -2.13
N LYS A 703 18.05 43.44 -2.86
CA LYS A 703 17.82 43.47 -4.31
C LYS A 703 19.09 43.30 -5.14
N SER A 704 20.27 43.56 -4.54
CA SER A 704 21.57 43.40 -5.19
C SER A 704 22.27 42.11 -4.75
N SER A 705 22.53 41.19 -5.69
CA SER A 705 23.15 39.89 -5.42
C SER A 705 24.47 39.99 -4.61
N THR A 706 24.42 39.56 -3.34
CA THR A 706 25.58 39.14 -2.52
C THR A 706 25.58 37.64 -2.16
N THR A 707 24.67 36.84 -2.71
CA THR A 707 24.60 35.40 -2.39
C THR A 707 25.67 34.58 -3.10
N LYS A 708 26.34 33.71 -2.35
CA LYS A 708 27.34 32.67 -2.75
C LYS A 708 26.82 31.59 -3.72
N ALA A 709 25.66 31.81 -4.33
CA ALA A 709 25.02 30.92 -5.27
C ALA A 709 24.62 31.76 -6.48
N GLY A 710 25.33 31.60 -7.62
CA GLY A 710 24.96 32.26 -8.89
C GLY A 710 23.61 31.79 -9.43
N LEU A 711 23.44 31.67 -10.75
CA LEU A 711 22.28 31.04 -11.41
C LEU A 711 22.03 29.55 -11.04
N VAL A 712 22.66 29.05 -9.99
CA VAL A 712 22.59 27.70 -9.43
C VAL A 712 21.68 27.70 -8.20
N GLU A 713 20.38 27.85 -8.42
CA GLU A 713 19.39 27.41 -7.43
C GLU A 713 19.13 25.91 -7.69
N SER A 714 19.28 25.07 -6.65
CA SER A 714 18.90 23.65 -6.70
C SER A 714 17.38 23.55 -6.70
N ILE A 715 16.83 22.61 -7.47
CA ILE A 715 15.39 22.35 -7.45
C ILE A 715 15.04 21.74 -6.10
N ASP A 716 14.53 22.58 -5.21
CA ASP A 716 13.52 22.25 -4.20
C ASP A 716 13.93 21.30 -3.05
N GLU A 717 15.22 20.96 -2.88
CA GLU A 717 15.68 20.18 -1.71
C GLU A 717 15.63 21.00 -0.41
N ASP A 718 15.83 22.32 -0.50
CA ASP A 718 15.86 23.26 0.65
C ASP A 718 14.59 24.11 0.81
N ALA A 719 13.49 23.71 0.17
CA ALA A 719 12.16 24.29 0.40
C ALA A 719 11.64 23.90 1.80
N GLY A 720 12.02 24.74 2.77
CA GLY A 720 11.67 24.61 4.19
C GLY A 720 12.73 25.17 5.16
N LYS A 721 13.92 25.56 4.68
CA LYS A 721 15.02 26.00 5.57
C LYS A 721 15.26 27.51 5.65
N GLU A 722 14.92 28.33 4.65
CA GLU A 722 15.21 29.78 4.70
C GLU A 722 14.19 30.63 3.91
N GLY A 723 13.62 31.69 4.52
CA GLY A 723 12.87 32.75 3.83
C GLY A 723 11.37 32.53 3.61
N THR A 724 10.59 33.57 3.90
CA THR A 724 9.13 33.67 3.68
C THR A 724 8.77 33.62 2.19
N CYS A 725 7.73 32.85 1.84
CA CYS A 725 7.14 32.85 0.49
C CYS A 725 6.04 33.93 0.41
N TRP A 726 6.34 35.06 -0.23
CA TRP A 726 5.49 36.25 -0.17
C TRP A 726 4.08 36.07 -0.74
N PRO A 727 3.82 35.25 -1.79
CA PRO A 727 2.45 35.06 -2.25
C PRO A 727 1.59 34.30 -1.23
N ARG A 728 2.21 33.43 -0.43
CA ARG A 728 1.53 32.70 0.63
C ARG A 728 1.28 33.58 1.85
N GLU A 729 2.31 34.29 2.33
CA GLU A 729 2.24 34.97 3.62
C GLU A 729 1.65 36.38 3.53
N TRP A 730 1.98 37.13 2.48
CA TRP A 730 1.50 38.50 2.31
C TRP A 730 0.30 38.56 1.38
N LEU A 731 0.43 38.02 0.17
CA LEU A 731 -0.62 38.17 -0.83
C LEU A 731 -1.91 37.42 -0.46
N ALA A 732 -1.80 36.22 0.11
CA ALA A 732 -2.98 35.49 0.55
C ALA A 732 -3.74 36.16 1.72
N ALA A 733 -3.04 36.98 2.52
CA ALA A 733 -3.66 37.77 3.58
C ALA A 733 -4.27 39.07 3.04
N ASP A 734 -3.57 39.75 2.13
CA ASP A 734 -3.99 41.04 1.58
C ASP A 734 -5.06 40.88 0.47
N PHE A 735 -5.16 39.69 -0.13
CA PHE A 735 -6.14 39.36 -1.19
C PHE A 735 -6.78 37.97 -0.98
N PRO A 736 -7.59 37.78 0.09
CA PRO A 736 -8.13 36.47 0.50
C PRO A 736 -9.17 35.87 -0.45
N GLN A 737 -9.74 36.67 -1.35
CA GLN A 737 -10.78 36.28 -2.30
C GLN A 737 -10.28 35.43 -3.49
N ALA A 738 -8.98 35.14 -3.59
CA ALA A 738 -8.42 34.29 -4.63
C ALA A 738 -7.81 32.99 -4.13
N ARG A 739 -7.83 31.97 -5.00
CA ARG A 739 -6.98 30.79 -4.86
C ARG A 739 -5.63 31.09 -5.49
N PHE A 740 -4.56 30.85 -4.75
CA PHE A 740 -3.20 31.07 -5.22
C PHE A 740 -2.55 29.74 -5.57
N PHE A 741 -2.24 29.55 -6.84
CA PHE A 741 -1.55 28.36 -7.33
C PHE A 741 -0.10 28.69 -7.70
N THR A 742 0.80 27.74 -7.54
CA THR A 742 2.12 27.77 -8.17
C THR A 742 2.36 26.45 -8.89
N VAL A 743 3.07 26.51 -10.02
CA VAL A 743 3.29 25.34 -10.86
C VAL A 743 4.72 24.84 -10.79
N LYS A 744 4.89 23.52 -10.83
CA LYS A 744 6.17 22.84 -10.94
C LYS A 744 6.30 22.22 -12.33
N TYR A 745 7.40 22.53 -13.01
CA TYR A 745 7.76 21.90 -14.26
C TYR A 745 9.29 21.85 -14.41
N LYS A 746 9.82 20.88 -15.18
CA LYS A 746 11.27 20.71 -15.34
C LYS A 746 11.83 21.81 -16.23
N THR A 747 12.81 22.57 -15.73
CA THR A 747 13.51 23.62 -16.47
C THR A 747 15.02 23.51 -16.23
N ASN A 748 15.77 22.92 -17.17
CA ASN A 748 17.22 22.79 -17.06
C ASN A 748 17.94 23.82 -17.93
N LEU A 749 19.02 24.42 -17.40
CA LEU A 749 19.87 25.35 -18.17
C LEU A 749 20.73 24.64 -19.23
N THR A 750 21.09 23.39 -18.99
CA THR A 750 21.99 22.65 -19.89
C THR A 750 21.48 21.23 -20.12
N GLN A 751 21.77 20.68 -21.30
CA GLN A 751 21.44 19.28 -21.61
C GLN A 751 22.13 18.28 -20.64
N TRP A 752 23.25 18.70 -20.05
CA TRP A 752 24.03 17.92 -19.08
C TRP A 752 23.39 17.85 -17.69
N THR A 753 22.55 18.83 -17.34
CA THR A 753 21.77 18.83 -16.08
C THR A 753 20.43 18.10 -16.23
N GLY A 754 20.19 17.48 -17.39
CA GLY A 754 19.05 16.61 -17.68
C GLY A 754 18.26 17.06 -18.91
N ALA A 755 17.39 16.19 -19.43
CA ALA A 755 16.47 16.54 -20.52
C ALA A 755 15.38 17.52 -20.04
N SER A 756 15.14 18.58 -20.82
CA SER A 756 13.97 19.47 -20.68
C SER A 756 13.11 19.34 -21.92
N LEU A 757 11.80 19.38 -21.72
CA LEU A 757 10.84 19.37 -22.83
C LEU A 757 10.91 20.72 -23.58
N PRO A 758 10.63 20.75 -24.89
CA PRO A 758 10.41 21.98 -25.65
C PRO A 758 9.33 22.88 -25.01
N LEU A 759 9.40 24.19 -25.27
CA LEU A 759 8.47 25.17 -24.69
C LEU A 759 7.00 24.80 -24.97
N GLN A 760 6.72 24.32 -26.18
CA GLN A 760 5.39 23.88 -26.59
C GLN A 760 4.87 22.70 -25.77
N GLU A 761 5.70 21.69 -25.52
CA GLU A 761 5.31 20.49 -24.77
C GLU A 761 5.06 20.83 -23.30
N VAL A 762 5.95 21.62 -22.67
CA VAL A 762 5.74 22.12 -21.29
C VAL A 762 4.41 22.86 -21.18
N SER A 763 4.15 23.78 -22.12
CA SER A 763 2.96 24.63 -22.08
C SER A 763 1.68 23.82 -22.31
N SER A 764 1.71 22.83 -23.21
CA SER A 764 0.58 21.93 -23.46
C SER A 764 0.28 21.03 -22.26
N MET A 765 1.32 20.47 -21.63
CA MET A 765 1.18 19.67 -20.40
C MET A 765 0.59 20.51 -19.26
N LEU A 766 1.10 21.73 -19.04
CA LEU A 766 0.58 22.62 -18.00
C LEU A 766 -0.86 23.07 -18.29
N LEU A 767 -1.21 23.37 -19.56
CA LEU A 767 -2.58 23.71 -19.96
C LEU A 767 -3.56 22.62 -19.56
N ARG A 768 -3.30 21.37 -19.94
CA ARG A 768 -4.16 20.23 -19.61
C ARG A 768 -4.36 20.08 -18.11
N LYS A 769 -3.27 20.15 -17.33
CA LYS A 769 -3.32 20.04 -15.86
C LYS A 769 -4.09 21.19 -15.22
N MET A 770 -3.93 22.43 -15.71
CA MET A 770 -4.66 23.59 -15.20
C MET A 770 -6.17 23.49 -15.50
N VAL A 771 -6.53 23.13 -16.73
CA VAL A 771 -7.92 22.99 -17.14
C VAL A 771 -8.59 21.84 -16.38
N ALA A 772 -7.89 20.71 -16.22
CA ALA A 772 -8.37 19.58 -15.40
C ALA A 772 -8.62 20.01 -13.95
N ALA A 773 -7.79 20.89 -13.38
CA ALA A 773 -7.95 21.47 -12.05
C ALA A 773 -9.06 22.55 -11.96
N GLY A 774 -9.76 22.84 -13.07
CA GLY A 774 -10.80 23.87 -13.14
C GLY A 774 -10.26 25.30 -13.18
N ILE A 775 -8.95 25.50 -13.39
CA ILE A 775 -8.38 26.83 -13.63
C ILE A 775 -8.87 27.30 -15.00
N GLY A 776 -9.43 28.51 -15.05
CA GLY A 776 -10.11 29.05 -16.24
C GLY A 776 -11.63 28.92 -16.19
N ASN A 777 -12.21 28.29 -15.17
CA ASN A 777 -13.67 28.36 -14.92
C ASN A 777 -14.09 29.67 -14.25
N ARG A 778 -13.13 30.35 -13.64
CA ARG A 778 -13.24 31.69 -13.05
C ARG A 778 -12.11 32.59 -13.59
N PRO A 779 -12.18 33.91 -13.42
CA PRO A 779 -11.11 34.81 -13.86
C PRO A 779 -9.74 34.36 -13.34
N VAL A 780 -8.73 34.41 -14.22
CA VAL A 780 -7.35 33.97 -13.94
C VAL A 780 -6.38 35.10 -14.21
N ILE A 781 -5.46 35.34 -13.27
CA ILE A 781 -4.29 36.20 -13.47
C ILE A 781 -3.03 35.35 -13.35
N PHE A 782 -2.15 35.43 -14.35
CA PHE A 782 -0.85 34.78 -14.29
C PHE A 782 0.22 35.74 -13.79
N VAL A 783 0.97 35.33 -12.78
CA VAL A 783 2.16 36.03 -12.29
C VAL A 783 3.37 35.21 -12.66
N THR A 784 4.27 35.78 -13.46
CA THR A 784 5.30 35.01 -14.15
C THR A 784 6.68 35.61 -13.96
N HIS A 785 7.71 34.77 -13.91
CA HIS A 785 9.10 35.21 -13.89
C HIS A 785 9.88 34.63 -15.07
N SER A 786 10.64 35.49 -15.75
CA SER A 786 11.55 35.10 -16.82
C SER A 786 10.89 34.19 -17.88
N MET A 787 11.46 33.01 -18.15
CA MET A 787 10.91 32.03 -19.09
C MET A 787 9.46 31.64 -18.78
N GLY A 788 9.02 31.71 -17.52
CA GLY A 788 7.64 31.42 -17.13
C GLY A 788 6.62 32.29 -17.85
N GLY A 789 6.98 33.54 -18.20
CA GLY A 789 6.12 34.41 -18.99
C GLY A 789 5.92 33.90 -20.41
N LEU A 790 6.97 33.33 -21.02
CA LEU A 790 6.89 32.72 -22.35
C LEU A 790 6.11 31.41 -22.34
N VAL A 791 6.23 30.62 -21.26
CA VAL A 791 5.40 29.44 -21.03
C VAL A 791 3.93 29.84 -21.03
N VAL A 792 3.54 30.90 -20.30
CA VAL A 792 2.14 31.37 -20.28
C VAL A 792 1.70 31.90 -21.65
N LYS A 793 2.54 32.65 -22.38
CA LYS A 793 2.19 33.09 -23.74
C LYS A 793 1.93 31.91 -24.68
N GLN A 794 2.82 30.92 -24.66
CA GLN A 794 2.67 29.69 -25.44
C GLN A 794 1.44 28.90 -25.00
N LEU A 795 1.16 28.85 -23.69
CA LEU A 795 -0.01 28.19 -23.11
C LEU A 795 -1.31 28.82 -23.62
N LEU A 796 -1.43 30.14 -23.62
CA LEU A 796 -2.62 30.84 -24.16
C LEU A 796 -2.77 30.63 -25.68
N TYR A 797 -1.66 30.58 -26.41
CA TYR A 797 -1.68 30.27 -27.82
C TYR A 797 -2.16 28.83 -28.08
N GLN A 798 -1.69 27.85 -27.29
CA GLN A 798 -2.17 26.48 -27.34
C GLN A 798 -3.64 26.36 -26.92
N ALA A 799 -4.07 27.14 -25.94
CA ALA A 799 -5.47 27.22 -25.54
C ALA A 799 -6.35 27.64 -26.73
N LYS A 800 -5.95 28.68 -27.49
CA LYS A 800 -6.66 29.06 -28.71
C LYS A 800 -6.68 27.95 -29.76
N LEU A 801 -5.54 27.30 -30.03
CA LEU A 801 -5.45 26.27 -31.08
C LEU A 801 -6.32 25.05 -30.77
N ASN A 802 -6.41 24.67 -29.51
CA ASN A 802 -7.14 23.49 -29.07
C ASN A 802 -8.55 23.85 -28.52
N ASN A 803 -9.09 25.02 -28.88
CA ASN A 803 -10.42 25.52 -28.51
C ASN A 803 -10.71 25.55 -26.99
N TYR A 804 -9.69 25.89 -26.19
CA TYR A 804 -9.86 26.11 -24.77
C TYR A 804 -10.41 27.52 -24.46
N ASP A 805 -11.61 27.83 -24.97
CA ASP A 805 -12.19 29.18 -24.97
C ASP A 805 -12.45 29.72 -23.56
N ASN A 806 -12.96 28.89 -22.64
CA ASN A 806 -13.19 29.31 -21.25
C ASN A 806 -11.88 29.75 -20.59
N PHE A 807 -10.84 28.93 -20.69
CA PHE A 807 -9.52 29.24 -20.16
C PHE A 807 -8.98 30.56 -20.76
N LEU A 808 -9.09 30.72 -22.08
CA LEU A 808 -8.57 31.89 -22.80
C LEU A 808 -9.37 33.16 -22.48
N ASN A 809 -10.70 33.08 -22.40
CA ASN A 809 -11.58 34.23 -22.17
C ASN A 809 -11.62 34.66 -20.69
N ASN A 810 -11.40 33.71 -19.77
CA ASN A 810 -11.27 33.99 -18.34
C ASN A 810 -9.85 34.34 -17.93
N THR A 811 -8.84 34.25 -18.80
CA THR A 811 -7.53 34.85 -18.51
C THR A 811 -7.63 36.36 -18.68
N VAL A 812 -7.59 37.09 -17.56
CA VAL A 812 -7.88 38.54 -17.52
C VAL A 812 -6.64 39.41 -17.31
N GLY A 813 -5.55 38.84 -16.79
CA GLY A 813 -4.35 39.62 -16.51
C GLY A 813 -3.06 38.80 -16.60
N LEU A 814 -1.98 39.45 -17.04
CA LEU A 814 -0.62 38.92 -17.04
C LEU A 814 0.34 39.87 -16.32
N VAL A 815 1.09 39.33 -15.37
CA VAL A 815 2.19 40.02 -14.69
C VAL A 815 3.52 39.35 -15.08
N PHE A 816 4.45 40.13 -15.63
CA PHE A 816 5.73 39.65 -16.14
C PHE A 816 6.91 40.24 -15.36
N TYR A 817 7.63 39.43 -14.59
CA TYR A 817 8.91 39.81 -13.99
C TYR A 817 10.07 39.41 -14.89
N SER A 818 10.81 40.38 -15.44
CA SER A 818 11.97 40.16 -16.32
C SER A 818 11.70 39.13 -17.42
N CYS A 819 10.53 39.18 -18.08
CA CYS A 819 10.19 38.22 -19.13
C CYS A 819 10.91 38.59 -20.44
N PRO A 820 11.70 37.69 -21.05
CA PRO A 820 12.41 37.98 -22.30
C PRO A 820 11.48 37.90 -23.52
N HIS A 821 10.62 38.89 -23.71
CA HIS A 821 9.61 38.88 -24.78
C HIS A 821 10.20 38.86 -26.18
N PHE A 822 11.40 39.39 -26.36
CA PHE A 822 12.12 39.43 -27.64
C PHE A 822 13.46 38.68 -27.61
N GLY A 823 13.68 37.86 -26.59
CA GLY A 823 14.90 37.07 -26.38
C GLY A 823 15.73 37.53 -25.19
N SER A 824 16.81 36.82 -24.89
CA SER A 824 17.70 37.14 -23.76
C SER A 824 19.16 37.12 -24.18
N LYS A 825 19.99 37.99 -23.58
CA LYS A 825 21.44 38.01 -23.84
C LYS A 825 22.10 36.67 -23.44
N LEU A 826 21.52 35.98 -22.47
CA LEU A 826 21.96 34.65 -22.05
C LEU A 826 21.75 33.59 -23.14
N ALA A 827 20.64 33.64 -23.90
CA ALA A 827 20.35 32.69 -24.97
C ALA A 827 21.20 32.92 -26.24
N ASP A 828 21.69 34.14 -26.44
CA ASP A 828 22.52 34.54 -27.59
C ASP A 828 24.00 34.18 -27.44
N MET A 829 24.42 33.69 -26.27
CA MET A 829 25.81 33.35 -26.00
C MET A 829 26.35 32.28 -26.96
N PRO A 830 27.55 32.48 -27.58
CA PRO A 830 28.11 31.54 -28.55
C PRO A 830 28.35 30.14 -27.96
N TRP A 831 27.91 29.10 -28.68
CA TRP A 831 28.04 27.69 -28.30
C TRP A 831 29.50 27.20 -28.10
N ARG A 832 30.49 28.03 -28.47
CA ARG A 832 31.93 27.72 -28.42
C ARG A 832 32.63 28.19 -27.14
N MET A 833 31.96 28.89 -26.23
CA MET A 833 32.54 29.38 -24.96
C MET A 833 32.72 28.32 -23.86
N GLY A 834 33.21 27.13 -24.23
CA GLY A 834 33.77 26.14 -23.31
C GLY A 834 32.83 25.01 -22.91
N LEU A 835 33.42 23.85 -22.64
CA LEU A 835 32.83 22.53 -22.35
C LEU A 835 31.69 22.44 -21.29
N VAL A 836 31.22 23.56 -20.73
CA VAL A 836 30.33 23.65 -19.55
C VAL A 836 28.89 24.08 -19.90
N PHE A 837 28.66 24.80 -21.01
CA PHE A 837 27.33 25.32 -21.38
C PHE A 837 26.85 24.80 -22.75
N ARG A 838 26.31 23.58 -22.81
CA ARG A 838 25.41 23.17 -23.91
C ARG A 838 23.97 23.55 -23.54
N PRO A 839 23.37 24.60 -24.13
CA PRO A 839 22.00 25.01 -23.80
C PRO A 839 21.02 23.87 -24.08
N ALA A 840 20.03 23.69 -23.21
CA ALA A 840 18.93 22.77 -23.49
C ALA A 840 18.16 23.23 -24.75
N PRO A 841 17.51 22.31 -25.51
CA PRO A 841 16.73 22.68 -26.70
C PRO A 841 15.72 23.81 -26.46
N SER A 842 15.10 23.82 -25.28
CA SER A 842 14.17 24.87 -24.82
C SER A 842 14.79 26.28 -24.76
N ILE A 843 16.11 26.41 -24.62
CA ILE A 843 16.83 27.70 -24.59
C ILE A 843 17.20 28.17 -26.01
N GLY A 844 17.32 27.24 -26.97
CA GLY A 844 17.56 27.59 -28.38
C GLY A 844 16.41 28.39 -28.99
N GLU A 845 15.17 28.13 -28.56
CA GLU A 845 13.96 28.85 -28.97
C GLU A 845 13.88 30.29 -28.38
N LEU A 846 14.69 30.59 -27.35
CA LEU A 846 14.71 31.85 -26.59
C LEU A 846 15.72 32.87 -27.13
N ARG A 847 16.39 32.58 -28.25
CA ARG A 847 17.35 33.50 -28.89
C ARG A 847 16.68 34.77 -29.36
N SER A 848 17.42 35.88 -29.29
CA SER A 848 16.96 37.16 -29.80
C SER A 848 16.67 37.06 -31.30
N GLY A 849 15.54 37.62 -31.72
CA GLY A 849 15.07 37.54 -33.11
C GLY A 849 14.35 36.24 -33.48
N SER A 850 14.02 35.38 -32.51
CA SER A 850 13.17 34.20 -32.73
C SER A 850 11.77 34.61 -33.24
N PRO A 851 11.34 34.16 -34.44
CA PRO A 851 10.01 34.49 -34.98
C PRO A 851 8.87 34.02 -34.07
N ARG A 852 9.08 32.92 -33.33
CA ARG A 852 8.09 32.37 -32.41
C ARG A 852 7.81 33.32 -31.23
N LEU A 853 8.83 33.99 -30.70
CA LEU A 853 8.65 34.95 -29.61
C LEU A 853 7.82 36.15 -30.05
N VAL A 854 8.07 36.64 -31.27
CA VAL A 854 7.29 37.74 -31.88
C VAL A 854 5.83 37.31 -32.07
N GLU A 855 5.59 36.12 -32.62
CA GLU A 855 4.24 35.59 -32.81
C GLU A 855 3.46 35.48 -31.48
N LEU A 856 4.11 34.94 -30.44
CA LEU A 856 3.52 34.85 -29.11
C LEU A 856 3.25 36.22 -28.49
N ASN A 857 4.13 37.20 -28.70
CA ASN A 857 3.93 38.56 -28.22
C ASN A 857 2.76 39.26 -28.94
N ASP A 858 2.69 39.13 -30.26
CA ASP A 858 1.62 39.70 -31.07
C ASP A 858 0.25 39.09 -30.75
N PHE A 859 0.22 37.79 -30.43
CA PHE A 859 -1.00 37.15 -29.96
C PHE A 859 -1.54 37.80 -28.67
N VAL A 860 -0.67 38.04 -27.69
CA VAL A 860 -1.06 38.74 -26.45
C VAL A 860 -1.44 40.19 -26.72
N ARG A 861 -0.68 40.90 -27.58
CA ARG A 861 -0.99 42.28 -28.01
C ARG A 861 -2.41 42.39 -28.56
N GLN A 862 -2.81 41.44 -29.42
CA GLN A 862 -4.16 41.41 -30.00
C GLN A 862 -5.25 41.26 -28.94
N ARG A 863 -5.02 40.52 -27.85
CA ARG A 863 -6.00 40.38 -26.77
C ARG A 863 -6.06 41.62 -25.88
N HIS A 864 -4.91 42.21 -25.57
CA HIS A 864 -4.82 43.47 -24.84
C HIS A 864 -5.52 44.61 -25.59
N ASN A 865 -5.27 44.76 -26.90
CA ASN A 865 -5.91 45.81 -27.71
C ASN A 865 -7.44 45.66 -27.82
N LYS A 866 -7.98 44.46 -27.54
CA LYS A 866 -9.43 44.20 -27.48
C LYS A 866 -10.02 44.46 -26.08
N GLY A 867 -9.21 44.87 -25.10
CA GLY A 867 -9.65 45.08 -23.72
C GLY A 867 -9.99 43.79 -22.97
N LEU A 868 -9.52 42.63 -23.46
CA LEU A 868 -9.80 41.33 -22.86
C LEU A 868 -8.76 40.91 -21.82
N LEU A 869 -7.59 41.56 -21.82
CA LEU A 869 -6.42 41.16 -21.06
C LEU A 869 -5.57 42.38 -20.66
N ASP A 870 -5.39 42.58 -19.36
CA ASP A 870 -4.47 43.60 -18.83
C ASP A 870 -3.05 43.04 -18.67
N VAL A 871 -2.03 43.90 -18.78
CA VAL A 871 -0.62 43.48 -18.77
C VAL A 871 0.21 44.45 -17.93
N LEU A 872 0.97 43.90 -16.97
CA LEU A 872 1.94 44.59 -16.15
C LEU A 872 3.31 43.91 -16.31
N SER A 873 4.34 44.69 -16.61
CA SER A 873 5.72 44.20 -16.79
C SER A 873 6.68 44.89 -15.83
N PHE A 874 7.63 44.13 -15.29
CA PHE A 874 8.74 44.62 -14.49
C PHE A 874 10.07 44.34 -15.20
N SER A 875 10.97 45.32 -15.21
CA SER A 875 12.33 45.17 -15.76
C SER A 875 13.41 45.29 -14.70
N GLU A 876 14.41 44.42 -14.77
CA GLU A 876 15.65 44.54 -14.01
C GLU A 876 16.52 45.70 -14.48
N THR A 877 17.47 46.13 -13.64
CA THR A 877 18.45 47.17 -13.99
C THR A 877 19.89 46.78 -13.64
N GLN A 878 20.11 45.61 -13.02
CA GLN A 878 21.43 45.16 -12.59
C GLN A 878 21.84 43.82 -13.22
N VAL A 879 23.14 43.65 -13.38
CA VAL A 879 23.75 42.42 -13.89
C VAL A 879 23.68 41.29 -12.85
N THR A 880 23.35 40.09 -13.31
CA THR A 880 23.20 38.88 -12.48
C THR A 880 24.44 37.99 -12.61
N PRO A 881 24.96 37.39 -11.52
CA PRO A 881 26.05 36.42 -11.60
C PRO A 881 25.59 35.07 -12.20
N ILE A 882 26.20 34.67 -13.31
CA ILE A 882 25.92 33.42 -14.03
C ILE A 882 26.73 32.24 -13.47
N VAL A 883 28.03 32.44 -13.27
CA VAL A 883 28.96 31.43 -12.74
C VAL A 883 29.94 32.10 -11.80
N GLU A 884 30.18 31.46 -10.65
CA GLU A 884 31.22 31.83 -9.69
C GLU A 884 32.38 30.84 -9.84
N GLY A 885 33.56 31.34 -10.25
CA GLY A 885 34.78 30.56 -10.42
C GLY A 885 35.67 30.56 -9.17
N TYR A 886 36.60 29.62 -9.09
CA TYR A 886 37.62 29.59 -8.04
C TYR A 886 38.42 30.90 -8.03
N GLY A 887 38.54 31.55 -6.87
CA GLY A 887 39.29 32.81 -6.70
C GLY A 887 38.48 34.11 -6.87
N GLY A 888 37.14 34.06 -6.81
CA GLY A 888 36.29 35.27 -6.77
C GLY A 888 35.95 35.87 -8.15
N TRP A 889 36.28 35.19 -9.24
CA TRP A 889 35.83 35.58 -10.58
C TRP A 889 34.36 35.20 -10.78
N ALA A 890 33.48 36.18 -10.98
CA ALA A 890 32.08 35.95 -11.30
C ALA A 890 31.73 36.52 -12.68
N LEU A 891 31.24 35.68 -13.61
CA LEU A 891 30.69 36.16 -14.88
C LEU A 891 29.33 36.82 -14.59
N ARG A 892 29.24 38.14 -14.73
CA ARG A 892 28.00 38.90 -14.53
C ARG A 892 27.45 39.40 -15.86
N MET A 893 26.13 39.31 -16.03
CA MET A 893 25.44 39.72 -17.25
C MET A 893 24.05 40.24 -16.91
N GLU A 894 23.60 41.27 -17.63
CA GLU A 894 22.18 41.63 -17.70
C GLU A 894 21.45 40.56 -18.51
N ILE A 895 20.56 39.81 -17.87
CA ILE A 895 19.97 38.61 -18.49
C ILE A 895 18.91 39.04 -19.49
N VAL A 896 18.02 39.94 -19.06
CA VAL A 896 16.93 40.46 -19.87
C VAL A 896 17.01 41.98 -19.91
N PRO A 897 17.45 42.58 -21.03
CA PRO A 897 17.49 44.02 -21.15
C PRO A 897 16.08 44.61 -21.22
N ILE A 898 15.94 45.90 -20.87
CA ILE A 898 14.64 46.58 -20.80
C ILE A 898 13.86 46.51 -22.11
N GLU A 899 14.54 46.54 -23.27
CA GLU A 899 13.91 46.43 -24.59
C GLU A 899 13.27 45.07 -24.84
N SER A 900 13.72 44.04 -24.12
CA SER A 900 13.12 42.70 -24.16
C SER A 900 12.12 42.48 -23.02
N ALA A 901 12.31 43.11 -21.86
CA ALA A 901 11.43 43.00 -20.71
C ALA A 901 10.06 43.69 -20.93
N TYR A 902 10.01 44.74 -21.76
CA TYR A 902 8.77 45.40 -22.13
C TYR A 902 8.17 44.81 -23.42
N PRO A 903 6.92 44.29 -23.41
CA PRO A 903 6.33 43.66 -24.60
C PRO A 903 5.87 44.68 -25.67
N GLY A 904 5.95 45.97 -25.38
CA GLY A 904 5.49 47.06 -26.26
C GLY A 904 4.04 47.50 -26.02
N PHE A 905 3.40 47.01 -24.96
CA PHE A 905 2.04 47.36 -24.53
C PHE A 905 1.88 47.03 -23.03
N GLY A 906 0.83 47.57 -22.39
CA GLY A 906 0.61 47.44 -20.95
C GLY A 906 1.45 48.43 -20.12
N GLU A 907 1.44 48.22 -18.81
CA GLU A 907 2.18 49.05 -17.84
C GLU A 907 3.60 48.48 -17.65
N LEU A 908 4.61 49.35 -17.53
CA LEU A 908 6.01 48.97 -17.28
C LEU A 908 6.53 49.64 -16.01
N VAL A 909 7.06 48.84 -15.09
CA VAL A 909 7.71 49.29 -13.86
C VAL A 909 9.18 48.90 -13.91
N VAL A 910 10.06 49.90 -13.87
CA VAL A 910 11.51 49.69 -13.84
C VAL A 910 11.96 49.53 -12.40
N LEU A 911 12.52 48.38 -12.03
CA LEU A 911 12.95 48.10 -10.65
C LEU A 911 14.39 48.56 -10.44
N PRO A 912 14.65 49.66 -9.72
CA PRO A 912 15.99 50.18 -9.54
C PRO A 912 16.84 49.21 -8.71
N SER A 913 18.13 49.16 -9.02
CA SER A 913 19.13 48.38 -8.28
C SER A 913 18.79 46.89 -8.11
N THR A 914 17.97 46.34 -9.01
CA THR A 914 17.46 44.97 -8.90
C THR A 914 18.02 44.10 -10.02
N ASP A 915 18.54 42.92 -9.66
CA ASP A 915 19.00 41.90 -10.61
C ASP A 915 17.86 40.96 -11.07
N HIS A 916 18.16 40.07 -12.02
CA HIS A 916 17.17 39.17 -12.63
C HIS A 916 16.52 38.21 -11.64
N ILE A 917 17.31 37.71 -10.68
CA ILE A 917 16.86 36.71 -9.69
C ILE A 917 15.94 37.37 -8.66
N ASN A 918 16.27 38.59 -8.24
CA ASN A 918 15.55 39.32 -7.20
C ASN A 918 14.40 40.19 -7.74
N SER A 919 14.23 40.28 -9.06
CA SER A 919 13.12 41.02 -9.71
C SER A 919 11.73 40.59 -9.22
N CYS A 920 11.54 39.29 -8.96
CA CYS A 920 10.28 38.71 -8.46
C CYS A 920 10.26 38.49 -6.93
N LYS A 921 11.30 38.95 -6.23
CA LYS A 921 11.50 38.75 -4.79
C LYS A 921 11.41 40.11 -4.05
N PRO A 922 10.22 40.57 -3.64
CA PRO A 922 10.06 41.81 -2.89
C PRO A 922 10.82 41.74 -1.56
N VAL A 923 11.37 42.88 -1.12
CA VAL A 923 12.04 43.00 0.19
C VAL A 923 11.03 43.30 1.30
N ASN A 924 9.99 44.08 1.00
CA ASN A 924 8.91 44.44 1.92
C ASN A 924 7.62 44.73 1.15
N LYS A 925 6.49 44.94 1.85
CA LYS A 925 5.18 45.23 1.23
C LYS A 925 5.11 46.57 0.47
N ASN A 926 6.05 47.49 0.69
CA ASN A 926 6.11 48.77 -0.04
C ASN A 926 6.99 48.68 -1.29
N ASP A 927 7.66 47.56 -1.51
CA ASP A 927 8.46 47.30 -2.70
C ASP A 927 7.59 47.38 -3.96
N PRO A 928 7.97 48.16 -5.00
CA PRO A 928 7.20 48.28 -6.23
C PRO A 928 6.86 46.92 -6.86
N SER A 929 7.73 45.91 -6.75
CA SER A 929 7.42 44.57 -7.26
C SER A 929 6.14 44.02 -6.62
N TYR A 930 5.96 44.19 -5.31
CA TYR A 930 4.78 43.70 -4.60
C TYR A 930 3.57 44.65 -4.72
N ALA A 931 3.76 45.94 -4.41
CA ALA A 931 2.69 46.92 -4.32
C ALA A 931 1.93 47.08 -5.65
N GLU A 932 2.66 47.16 -6.77
CA GLU A 932 2.05 47.28 -8.10
C GLU A 932 1.35 45.98 -8.52
N THR A 933 1.89 44.82 -8.14
CA THR A 933 1.22 43.52 -8.37
C THR A 933 -0.10 43.45 -7.60
N LEU A 934 -0.13 43.84 -6.32
CA LEU A 934 -1.36 43.86 -5.52
C LEU A 934 -2.40 44.83 -6.11
N SER A 935 -1.97 46.05 -6.45
CA SER A 935 -2.81 47.06 -7.10
C SER A 935 -3.42 46.54 -8.41
N PHE A 936 -2.62 45.85 -9.23
CA PHE A 936 -3.06 45.22 -10.47
C PHE A 936 -4.13 44.15 -10.24
N LEU A 937 -3.97 43.29 -9.23
CA LEU A 937 -4.95 42.27 -8.86
C LEU A 937 -6.26 42.90 -8.38
N GLU A 938 -6.19 43.91 -7.51
CA GLU A 938 -7.37 44.62 -7.02
C GLU A 938 -8.14 45.35 -8.12
N LYS A 939 -7.43 46.01 -9.05
CA LYS A 939 -8.02 46.70 -10.20
C LYS A 939 -8.83 45.72 -11.04
N ASN A 940 -8.23 44.59 -11.43
CA ASN A 940 -8.88 43.58 -12.24
C ASN A 940 -10.07 42.91 -11.54
N PHE A 941 -9.96 42.70 -10.24
CA PHE A 941 -11.05 42.17 -9.43
C PHE A 941 -12.26 43.12 -9.37
N LYS A 942 -12.04 44.41 -9.09
CA LYS A 942 -13.09 45.44 -9.03
C LYS A 942 -13.80 45.64 -10.36
N LEU A 943 -13.07 45.57 -11.48
CA LEU A 943 -13.66 45.67 -12.83
C LEU A 943 -14.65 44.52 -13.11
N ARG A 944 -14.39 43.33 -12.59
CA ARG A 944 -15.22 42.14 -12.84
C ARG A 944 -16.44 42.07 -11.95
N LEU A 945 -16.36 42.49 -10.69
CA LEU A 945 -17.55 42.64 -9.85
C LEU A 945 -18.57 43.60 -10.51
N LYS A 946 -18.10 44.75 -11.01
CA LYS A 946 -18.95 45.72 -11.71
C LYS A 946 -19.58 45.18 -12.99
N GLY A 947 -18.88 44.32 -13.73
CA GLY A 947 -19.39 43.70 -14.95
C GLY A 947 -20.32 42.50 -14.72
N ALA A 948 -20.37 41.94 -13.51
CA ALA A 948 -21.29 40.87 -13.13
C ALA A 948 -22.60 41.40 -12.53
N GLU A 949 -22.59 42.62 -11.98
CA GLU A 949 -23.78 43.33 -11.49
C GLU A 949 -24.57 44.06 -12.60
N SER A 950 -23.93 44.29 -13.77
CA SER A 950 -24.53 44.91 -14.97
C SER A 950 -25.04 43.89 -15.96
#